data_AF-A0A927TDY4-F1
#
_entry.id   AF-A0A927TDY4-F1
#
_cell.length_a   1.000
_cell.length_b   1.000
_cell.length_c   1.000
_cell.angle_alpha   90.00
_cell.angle_beta   90.00
_cell.angle_gamma   90.00
#
_symmetry.space_group_name_H-M   'P 1'
#
loop_
_entity.id
_entity.type
_entity.pdbx_description
1 polymer ?
#
loop_
_entity_poly.entity_id
_entity_poly.type
_entity_poly.pdbx_seq_one_letter_code
_entity_poly.pdbx_strand_id
1 'polypeptide(L)'
;MGIKNIVKKVGDKSANKVAKLATLSSEQVEKIQLQREEYLLEKPDPSDELAIDTTWRMMAASSVEVYNAYLPQIKELYLPVLKSAEYDEVFSPEHNIRYFNITKWVTDKKENNLEKLVNVYAVLSNEECNIALVFNRTQKGTNVYLAVVNTSNADNNVNTNSYKNRLIEAIRGNFPGAEWKDEGMGVIPCLKNDRPYSVATASNIPTEKSEKFISQTIEKLLDGIIPTDKKKEYTIVLLATPIKDVEQRKLKLGEFYSGMAPYASWQTNYTYTENKSVGSSATVGVNVGASAGIQNGQNYGTTDSVANTENESRTDTQSQSDSLSYGEATADSSSESHMDGTNSSSTATEGVNESTGGSNSDTNATTGSVSLSEGVNGKVGVPFVAEGGVSLSSTQSVATSNATTVATNYSKGTSSSLAETLGKSAADTITKGITNTVSKTVAQTTGTTVANTLGKAVTKAMATTSGVTKGASLGANFGANFARSSTVTAMIGKNEGITQTFTNYNIKHALELLENQMKRLEQSTALGMWDFAAYVLSEEYDVANNVAHSYLALTLGEESYMSKSAINVWKGNVEEERESAKEIAGYIRELRHPIFGLKQDMIAEDRAYNVYPSIVTATTSLSGKELAYSLNFPQKSIAGLPILECAEFGRNVVTYDMDQNEREELELGSIFHMNHMENNRVNLAKKSLASHTFITGSTGSGKSNTVYQILENARKKDVKFLVVEPAKGEYKKVFGSYKSVSVYGTNPALTPLLRINPFSFPKGIHVLEHLDRLVEIFNVCWPMYAAMPAVLKSAVEKSYQDCGWDMIRSVNKYGEELYPTFADVARNIKDIIDNSEFDQDNKGAYKGSLLTRLESLTNGINGMIFVCDEISNQKLFDENVIVDLSRVGSTETKSLIMGMVVLKLQEYRMTNDDMNAELKHLTVLEEAHNLLKRTSTEQSSESANLLGKSVEMLSNAIAEMRTYGEGFIIADQAPGLLDMSVIRNTNTKIIMRLPEQSDRELVGRAANLNDDQIQELAKLPCGVAAVYQNEWVQPVLCKVDKHKESGKPYEYSAEEDTYIDDAERGVSGSLLDCIMNKELFRKSNKREMQKLKGLVIKSKLSTQVKKDLVEYLSCDDEEALETLRLLIFDFLSADQAIKASKQCNDINEWVRSVVDGLNPSVKDYSKRQIDLVLALILYEQASRDAEYDAIFSRFTEIYQNEGGVY
;
A
#
# COMPACT_ATOMS: atom_id res chain seq x y z
N MET A 1 -77.72 -9.61 -59.39
CA MET A 1 -78.14 -8.19 -59.42
C MET A 1 -76.96 -7.38 -58.89
N GLY A 2 -76.47 -6.27 -59.44
CA GLY A 2 -76.93 -5.37 -60.52
C GLY A 2 -76.92 -3.91 -60.02
N ILE A 3 -76.65 -2.85 -60.79
CA ILE A 3 -76.43 -2.64 -62.24
C ILE A 3 -75.78 -1.23 -62.47
N LYS A 4 -75.23 -0.94 -63.68
CA LYS A 4 -74.52 0.30 -64.15
C LYS A 4 -73.00 0.35 -63.83
N ASN A 5 -72.04 0.14 -64.74
CA ASN A 5 -71.99 -0.05 -66.22
C ASN A 5 -72.01 1.22 -67.12
N ILE A 6 -71.17 1.23 -68.19
CA ILE A 6 -71.21 2.10 -69.42
C ILE A 6 -70.80 3.60 -69.19
N VAL A 7 -70.02 4.35 -70.01
CA VAL A 7 -69.29 4.23 -71.34
C VAL A 7 -68.30 5.44 -71.48
N LYS A 8 -67.34 5.63 -72.43
CA LYS A 8 -66.36 4.83 -73.22
C LYS A 8 -65.78 5.69 -74.40
N LYS A 9 -64.47 5.61 -74.73
CA LYS A 9 -63.76 6.19 -75.94
C LYS A 9 -63.60 7.74 -75.98
N VAL A 10 -62.66 8.41 -76.69
CA VAL A 10 -61.51 8.09 -77.62
C VAL A 10 -60.31 9.01 -77.27
N GLY A 11 -59.03 8.63 -77.54
CA GLY A 11 -57.90 9.55 -77.33
C GLY A 11 -56.49 9.19 -77.87
N ASP A 12 -56.34 8.32 -78.88
CA ASP A 12 -55.01 7.91 -79.38
C ASP A 12 -54.19 9.02 -80.07
N LYS A 13 -52.93 9.22 -79.64
CA LYS A 13 -51.69 9.04 -80.46
C LYS A 13 -50.40 9.49 -79.76
N SER A 14 -49.27 8.94 -80.23
CA SER A 14 -47.87 9.38 -80.04
C SER A 14 -46.95 8.70 -78.99
N ALA A 15 -47.33 7.53 -78.44
CA ALA A 15 -46.42 6.66 -77.67
C ALA A 15 -46.24 5.27 -78.32
N ASN A 16 -45.85 5.19 -79.61
CA ASN A 16 -45.82 3.91 -80.33
C ASN A 16 -44.81 3.84 -81.50
N LYS A 17 -43.51 3.90 -81.17
CA LYS A 17 -42.37 3.42 -81.99
C LYS A 17 -41.18 3.17 -81.05
N VAL A 18 -40.46 2.06 -81.26
CA VAL A 18 -39.36 1.47 -80.44
C VAL A 18 -39.78 0.37 -79.46
N ALA A 19 -40.69 0.60 -78.50
CA ALA A 19 -41.03 -0.39 -77.45
C ALA A 19 -41.96 -1.56 -77.91
N LYS A 20 -41.67 -2.20 -79.06
CA LYS A 20 -42.57 -3.20 -79.68
C LYS A 20 -41.87 -4.50 -80.12
N LEU A 21 -40.87 -4.96 -79.37
CA LEU A 21 -40.09 -6.17 -79.66
C LEU A 21 -39.75 -7.05 -78.43
N ALA A 22 -40.30 -6.75 -77.25
CA ALA A 22 -40.02 -7.49 -76.01
C ALA A 22 -41.21 -7.44 -75.03
N THR A 23 -42.41 -7.86 -75.50
CA THR A 23 -43.61 -8.00 -74.67
C THR A 23 -44.32 -9.30 -75.03
N LEU A 24 -44.49 -10.19 -74.04
CA LEU A 24 -45.23 -11.45 -74.17
C LEU A 24 -46.65 -11.23 -74.68
N SER A 25 -47.25 -12.24 -75.34
CA SER A 25 -48.65 -12.16 -75.76
C SER A 25 -49.59 -12.22 -74.55
N SER A 26 -50.79 -11.66 -74.68
CA SER A 26 -51.79 -11.68 -73.59
C SER A 26 -52.11 -13.11 -73.14
N GLU A 27 -52.20 -14.06 -74.07
CA GLU A 27 -52.40 -15.49 -73.76
C GLU A 27 -51.20 -16.10 -73.02
N GLN A 28 -49.97 -15.69 -73.32
CA GLN A 28 -48.79 -16.17 -72.57
C GLN A 28 -48.80 -15.64 -71.14
N VAL A 29 -49.15 -14.37 -70.93
CA VAL A 29 -49.28 -13.78 -69.58
C VAL A 29 -50.41 -14.46 -68.80
N GLU A 30 -51.57 -14.69 -69.42
CA GLU A 30 -52.70 -15.38 -68.79
C GLU A 30 -52.38 -16.85 -68.47
N LYS A 31 -51.63 -17.55 -69.34
CA LYS A 31 -51.18 -18.93 -69.10
C LYS A 31 -50.10 -19.04 -68.01
N ILE A 32 -49.18 -18.08 -67.93
CA ILE A 32 -48.21 -17.97 -66.82
C ILE A 32 -48.95 -17.65 -65.51
N GLN A 33 -49.97 -16.80 -65.54
CA GLN A 33 -50.78 -16.47 -64.37
C GLN A 33 -51.62 -17.68 -63.89
N LEU A 34 -52.18 -18.48 -64.80
CA LEU A 34 -52.85 -19.75 -64.46
C LEU A 34 -51.89 -20.78 -63.87
N GLN A 35 -50.73 -21.02 -64.49
CA GLN A 35 -49.72 -21.94 -63.94
C GLN A 35 -49.17 -21.45 -62.59
N ARG A 36 -49.13 -20.14 -62.36
CA ARG A 36 -48.79 -19.54 -61.06
C ARG A 36 -49.85 -19.82 -60.00
N GLU A 37 -51.13 -19.77 -60.33
CA GLU A 37 -52.23 -20.08 -59.39
C GLU A 37 -52.34 -21.59 -59.12
N GLU A 38 -52.13 -22.42 -60.15
CA GLU A 38 -52.09 -23.89 -60.05
C GLU A 38 -50.90 -24.37 -59.19
N TYR A 39 -49.70 -23.80 -59.41
CA TYR A 39 -48.48 -24.13 -58.63
C TYR A 39 -48.47 -23.55 -57.21
N LEU A 40 -49.28 -22.51 -56.92
CA LEU A 40 -49.47 -22.00 -55.56
C LEU A 40 -50.28 -22.97 -54.68
N LEU A 41 -50.94 -23.98 -55.26
CA LEU A 41 -51.65 -25.05 -54.54
C LEU A 41 -50.78 -26.31 -54.27
N GLU A 42 -49.61 -26.43 -54.91
CA GLU A 42 -48.73 -27.62 -54.84
C GLU A 42 -47.51 -27.46 -53.90
N LYS A 43 -47.48 -26.44 -53.04
CA LYS A 43 -46.38 -26.22 -52.08
C LYS A 43 -46.81 -26.35 -50.63
N PRO A 44 -45.88 -26.74 -49.72
CA PRO A 44 -46.17 -26.80 -48.29
C PRO A 44 -46.60 -25.43 -47.80
N ASP A 45 -47.83 -25.34 -47.32
CA ASP A 45 -48.40 -24.13 -46.77
C ASP A 45 -47.66 -23.78 -45.46
N PRO A 46 -47.18 -22.54 -45.24
CA PRO A 46 -46.73 -22.07 -43.93
C PRO A 46 -47.85 -22.04 -42.86
N SER A 47 -49.07 -22.46 -43.23
CA SER A 47 -50.23 -22.74 -42.38
C SER A 47 -50.45 -24.24 -42.14
N ASP A 48 -49.58 -25.13 -42.64
CA ASP A 48 -49.58 -26.56 -42.30
C ASP A 48 -49.48 -26.73 -40.79
N GLU A 49 -50.53 -27.32 -40.20
CA GLU A 49 -50.68 -27.54 -38.77
C GLU A 49 -49.51 -28.37 -38.21
N LEU A 50 -48.95 -29.28 -39.00
CA LEU A 50 -47.83 -30.15 -38.64
C LEU A 50 -46.49 -29.38 -38.63
N ALA A 51 -46.28 -28.49 -39.60
CA ALA A 51 -45.13 -27.60 -39.65
C ALA A 51 -45.18 -26.51 -38.55
N ILE A 52 -46.37 -25.96 -38.27
CA ILE A 52 -46.59 -25.00 -37.18
C ILE A 52 -46.34 -25.68 -35.82
N ASP A 53 -46.94 -26.85 -35.56
CA ASP A 53 -46.76 -27.62 -34.34
C ASP A 53 -45.29 -28.02 -34.13
N THR A 54 -44.61 -28.51 -35.16
CA THR A 54 -43.17 -28.83 -35.09
C THR A 54 -42.33 -27.60 -34.78
N THR A 55 -42.57 -26.47 -35.47
CA THR A 55 -41.85 -25.21 -35.23
C THR A 55 -42.13 -24.66 -33.82
N TRP A 56 -43.37 -24.74 -33.35
CA TRP A 56 -43.78 -24.31 -32.02
C TRP A 56 -43.13 -25.18 -30.93
N ARG A 57 -43.15 -26.51 -31.08
CA ARG A 57 -42.46 -27.44 -30.17
C ARG A 57 -40.97 -27.21 -30.14
N MET A 58 -40.32 -26.98 -31.29
CA MET A 58 -38.90 -26.64 -31.32
C MET A 58 -38.61 -25.31 -30.62
N MET A 59 -39.41 -24.26 -30.87
CA MET A 59 -39.25 -22.97 -30.15
C MET A 59 -39.51 -23.10 -28.65
N ALA A 60 -40.47 -23.92 -28.23
CA ALA A 60 -40.78 -24.18 -26.82
C ALA A 60 -39.67 -25.00 -26.15
N ALA A 61 -39.17 -26.07 -26.78
CA ALA A 61 -38.06 -26.88 -26.28
C ALA A 61 -36.76 -26.07 -26.19
N SER A 62 -36.43 -25.32 -27.25
CA SER A 62 -35.32 -24.37 -27.23
C SER A 62 -35.51 -23.30 -26.14
N SER A 63 -36.71 -22.79 -25.90
CA SER A 63 -36.97 -21.86 -24.79
C SER A 63 -36.83 -22.51 -23.41
N VAL A 64 -37.16 -23.79 -23.27
CA VAL A 64 -36.92 -24.56 -22.04
C VAL A 64 -35.42 -24.72 -21.78
N GLU A 65 -34.63 -25.04 -22.80
CA GLU A 65 -33.18 -25.28 -22.68
C GLU A 65 -32.35 -23.98 -22.57
N VAL A 66 -32.68 -22.94 -23.35
CA VAL A 66 -31.95 -21.67 -23.39
C VAL A 66 -32.27 -20.77 -22.20
N TYR A 67 -33.55 -20.71 -21.80
CA TYR A 67 -34.00 -19.79 -20.75
C TYR A 67 -34.35 -20.46 -19.43
N ASN A 68 -34.21 -21.80 -19.33
CA ASN A 68 -34.70 -22.58 -18.20
C ASN A 68 -36.14 -22.18 -17.83
N ALA A 69 -37.03 -22.16 -18.83
CA ALA A 69 -38.37 -21.54 -18.73
C ALA A 69 -39.30 -22.14 -17.67
N TYR A 70 -38.91 -23.25 -17.04
CA TYR A 70 -39.53 -23.83 -15.86
C TYR A 70 -39.19 -23.08 -14.56
N LEU A 71 -38.03 -22.40 -14.45
CA LEU A 71 -37.53 -21.78 -13.20
C LEU A 71 -38.56 -20.86 -12.50
N PRO A 72 -39.29 -19.96 -13.19
CA PRO A 72 -40.30 -19.12 -12.54
C PRO A 72 -41.58 -19.86 -12.12
N GLN A 73 -41.72 -21.13 -12.53
CA GLN A 73 -42.93 -21.95 -12.41
C GLN A 73 -42.68 -23.23 -11.59
N ILE A 74 -41.50 -23.43 -10.98
CA ILE A 74 -41.17 -24.67 -10.25
C ILE A 74 -42.21 -24.97 -9.17
N LYS A 75 -42.59 -23.97 -8.36
CA LYS A 75 -43.62 -24.13 -7.32
C LYS A 75 -44.99 -24.56 -7.88
N GLU A 76 -45.35 -24.08 -9.06
CA GLU A 76 -46.65 -24.30 -9.69
C GLU A 76 -46.73 -25.67 -10.39
N LEU A 77 -45.68 -26.04 -11.15
CA LEU A 77 -45.69 -27.23 -12.01
C LEU A 77 -45.02 -28.47 -11.40
N TYR A 78 -44.18 -28.34 -10.37
CA TYR A 78 -43.36 -29.45 -9.85
C TYR A 78 -43.56 -29.68 -8.34
N LEU A 79 -43.14 -30.84 -7.86
CA LEU A 79 -43.05 -31.22 -6.44
C LEU A 79 -41.61 -31.62 -6.10
N PRO A 80 -41.09 -31.33 -4.89
CA PRO A 80 -39.78 -31.82 -4.49
C PRO A 80 -39.77 -33.34 -4.38
N VAL A 81 -38.72 -33.97 -4.92
CA VAL A 81 -38.44 -35.40 -4.78
C VAL A 81 -37.93 -35.67 -3.35
N LEU A 82 -38.17 -36.86 -2.80
CA LEU A 82 -37.62 -37.23 -1.50
C LEU A 82 -36.10 -37.41 -1.59
N LYS A 83 -35.33 -36.79 -0.69
CA LYS A 83 -33.85 -36.80 -0.71
C LYS A 83 -33.21 -38.18 -0.50
N SER A 84 -34.01 -39.15 -0.08
CA SER A 84 -33.68 -40.57 0.06
C SER A 84 -33.92 -41.40 -1.21
N ALA A 85 -34.35 -40.76 -2.31
CA ALA A 85 -34.54 -41.38 -3.62
C ALA A 85 -33.56 -40.84 -4.68
N GLU A 86 -32.61 -39.97 -4.31
CA GLU A 86 -31.52 -39.51 -5.19
C GLU A 86 -30.37 -40.53 -5.32
N TYR A 87 -30.19 -41.38 -4.30
CA TYR A 87 -29.14 -42.40 -4.23
C TYR A 87 -29.74 -43.75 -3.81
N ASP A 88 -29.11 -44.86 -4.24
CA ASP A 88 -29.47 -46.22 -3.81
C ASP A 88 -29.21 -46.46 -2.30
N GLU A 89 -28.26 -45.74 -1.71
CA GLU A 89 -27.93 -45.78 -0.29
C GLU A 89 -28.16 -44.42 0.40
N VAL A 90 -28.38 -44.43 1.72
CA VAL A 90 -28.61 -43.21 2.50
C VAL A 90 -27.38 -42.30 2.45
N PHE A 91 -27.56 -41.06 2.02
CA PHE A 91 -26.48 -40.07 1.96
C PHE A 91 -25.80 -39.90 3.32
N SER A 92 -24.47 -40.06 3.36
CA SER A 92 -23.66 -39.95 4.60
C SER A 92 -22.99 -38.57 4.69
N PRO A 93 -23.50 -37.63 5.53
CA PRO A 93 -22.92 -36.29 5.62
C PRO A 93 -21.51 -36.32 6.24
N GLU A 94 -21.25 -37.24 7.16
CA GLU A 94 -19.97 -37.33 7.88
C GLU A 94 -18.82 -37.80 6.97
N HIS A 95 -19.12 -38.56 5.93
CA HIS A 95 -18.15 -38.94 4.89
C HIS A 95 -18.08 -37.86 3.79
N ASN A 96 -19.23 -37.38 3.34
CA ASN A 96 -19.34 -36.59 2.11
C ASN A 96 -19.39 -35.07 2.29
N ILE A 97 -19.48 -34.49 3.49
CA ILE A 97 -19.42 -33.01 3.72
C ILE A 97 -18.18 -32.62 4.50
N ARG A 98 -17.43 -31.61 4.04
CA ARG A 98 -16.37 -30.92 4.80
C ARG A 98 -16.60 -29.40 4.77
N TYR A 99 -16.43 -28.73 5.90
CA TYR A 99 -16.61 -27.27 6.01
C TYR A 99 -15.55 -26.61 6.89
N PHE A 100 -15.36 -25.31 6.73
CA PHE A 100 -14.54 -24.45 7.58
C PHE A 100 -15.14 -23.03 7.68
N ASN A 101 -14.95 -22.36 8.81
CA ASN A 101 -15.54 -21.04 9.12
C ASN A 101 -14.51 -19.94 8.86
N ILE A 102 -14.74 -19.08 7.86
CA ILE A 102 -13.87 -17.93 7.55
C ILE A 102 -14.04 -16.87 8.65
N THR A 103 -12.95 -16.56 9.36
CA THR A 103 -12.92 -15.65 10.51
C THR A 103 -12.17 -14.33 10.25
N LYS A 104 -11.43 -14.23 9.15
CA LYS A 104 -10.77 -13.02 8.65
C LYS A 104 -10.56 -13.17 7.15
N TRP A 105 -10.89 -12.13 6.39
CA TRP A 105 -10.58 -12.03 4.96
C TRP A 105 -9.54 -10.93 4.73
N VAL A 106 -8.65 -11.11 3.75
CA VAL A 106 -7.60 -10.14 3.42
C VAL A 106 -7.55 -9.98 1.91
N THR A 107 -7.45 -8.73 1.44
CA THR A 107 -7.46 -8.38 0.02
C THR A 107 -6.41 -7.30 -0.26
N ASP A 108 -5.69 -7.43 -1.38
CA ASP A 108 -4.94 -6.30 -1.92
C ASP A 108 -5.90 -5.32 -2.64
N LYS A 109 -5.51 -4.05 -2.68
CA LYS A 109 -6.23 -2.91 -3.26
C LYS A 109 -6.05 -2.76 -4.77
N LYS A 110 -4.98 -3.33 -5.34
CA LYS A 110 -4.58 -3.23 -6.76
C LYS A 110 -4.98 -4.45 -7.60
N GLU A 111 -5.19 -5.59 -6.96
CA GLU A 111 -5.52 -6.85 -7.65
C GLU A 111 -7.03 -7.07 -7.81
N ASN A 112 -7.43 -7.73 -8.90
CA ASN A 112 -8.84 -8.08 -9.11
C ASN A 112 -9.24 -9.29 -8.25
N ASN A 113 -9.90 -9.01 -7.12
CA ASN A 113 -10.42 -10.02 -6.21
C ASN A 113 -11.40 -11.01 -6.86
N LEU A 114 -12.05 -10.67 -7.99
CA LEU A 114 -12.93 -11.60 -8.70
C LEU A 114 -12.14 -12.65 -9.50
N GLU A 115 -11.09 -12.24 -10.22
CA GLU A 115 -10.21 -13.17 -10.96
C GLU A 115 -9.51 -14.15 -10.01
N LYS A 116 -9.12 -13.68 -8.83
CA LYS A 116 -8.64 -14.53 -7.73
C LYS A 116 -9.66 -15.59 -7.27
N LEU A 117 -10.95 -15.26 -7.23
CA LEU A 117 -12.00 -16.23 -6.92
C LEU A 117 -12.25 -17.21 -8.07
N VAL A 118 -12.12 -16.79 -9.35
CA VAL A 118 -12.12 -17.71 -10.49
C VAL A 118 -11.02 -18.77 -10.32
N ASN A 119 -9.79 -18.35 -9.99
CA ASN A 119 -8.67 -19.27 -9.73
C ASN A 119 -8.96 -20.23 -8.56
N VAL A 120 -9.59 -19.76 -7.48
CA VAL A 120 -9.94 -20.59 -6.32
C VAL A 120 -10.97 -21.67 -6.68
N TYR A 121 -12.03 -21.33 -7.41
CA TYR A 121 -13.09 -22.29 -7.77
C TYR A 121 -12.66 -23.21 -8.93
N ALA A 122 -11.85 -22.71 -9.88
CA ALA A 122 -11.34 -23.50 -11.01
C ALA A 122 -10.56 -24.75 -10.58
N VAL A 123 -9.97 -24.78 -9.38
CA VAL A 123 -9.29 -25.96 -8.82
C VAL A 123 -10.23 -27.17 -8.64
N LEU A 124 -11.56 -26.99 -8.63
CA LEU A 124 -12.55 -28.06 -8.49
C LEU A 124 -13.51 -28.19 -9.70
N SER A 125 -13.26 -27.49 -10.82
CA SER A 125 -14.19 -27.35 -11.95
C SER A 125 -14.48 -28.61 -12.78
N ASN A 126 -13.85 -29.75 -12.47
CA ASN A 126 -14.08 -31.04 -13.12
C ASN A 126 -14.24 -32.20 -12.10
N GLU A 127 -14.44 -31.87 -10.83
CA GLU A 127 -14.59 -32.84 -9.74
C GLU A 127 -16.07 -33.19 -9.50
N GLU A 128 -16.34 -34.25 -8.74
CA GLU A 128 -17.70 -34.62 -8.33
C GLU A 128 -18.00 -34.01 -6.97
N CYS A 129 -18.15 -32.69 -6.94
CA CYS A 129 -18.45 -31.98 -5.71
C CYS A 129 -19.29 -30.71 -5.86
N ASN A 130 -20.11 -30.42 -4.85
CA ASN A 130 -20.73 -29.11 -4.69
C ASN A 130 -19.80 -28.20 -3.88
N ILE A 131 -19.70 -26.92 -4.26
CA ILE A 131 -19.10 -25.85 -3.44
C ILE A 131 -20.24 -25.03 -2.84
N ALA A 132 -20.21 -24.80 -1.53
CA ALA A 132 -21.21 -24.02 -0.81
C ALA A 132 -20.57 -22.89 -0.01
N LEU A 133 -20.90 -21.63 -0.34
CA LEU A 133 -20.58 -20.45 0.48
C LEU A 133 -21.82 -20.06 1.29
N VAL A 134 -21.71 -20.10 2.62
CA VAL A 134 -22.84 -20.05 3.55
C VAL A 134 -22.73 -18.88 4.51
N PHE A 135 -23.59 -17.87 4.33
CA PHE A 135 -23.70 -16.71 5.21
C PHE A 135 -24.84 -16.93 6.22
N ASN A 136 -24.52 -17.17 7.49
CA ASN A 136 -25.50 -17.30 8.58
C ASN A 136 -25.61 -15.97 9.35
N ARG A 137 -26.68 -15.20 9.12
CA ARG A 137 -26.95 -13.92 9.78
C ARG A 137 -27.76 -14.13 11.07
N THR A 138 -27.08 -13.95 12.20
CA THR A 138 -27.67 -14.02 13.55
C THR A 138 -28.02 -12.62 14.08
N GLN A 139 -28.72 -12.55 15.22
CA GLN A 139 -28.94 -11.28 15.94
C GLN A 139 -27.64 -10.53 16.34
N LYS A 140 -26.48 -11.22 16.39
CA LYS A 140 -25.21 -10.65 16.88
C LYS A 140 -24.16 -10.40 15.80
N GLY A 141 -24.36 -10.92 14.60
CA GLY A 141 -23.36 -10.92 13.54
C GLY A 141 -23.53 -12.08 12.54
N THR A 142 -22.61 -12.16 11.59
CA THR A 142 -22.62 -13.11 10.48
C THR A 142 -21.47 -14.10 10.63
N ASN A 143 -21.77 -15.40 10.59
CA ASN A 143 -20.74 -16.44 10.39
C ASN A 143 -20.69 -16.78 8.90
N VAL A 144 -19.49 -17.05 8.36
CA VAL A 144 -19.29 -17.32 6.93
C VAL A 144 -18.56 -18.64 6.77
N TYR A 145 -19.30 -19.70 6.42
CA TYR A 145 -18.71 -21.02 6.20
C TYR A 145 -18.48 -21.24 4.71
N LEU A 146 -17.33 -21.84 4.37
CA LEU A 146 -17.09 -22.41 3.05
C LEU A 146 -17.04 -23.93 3.20
N ALA A 147 -17.75 -24.63 2.32
CA ALA A 147 -17.91 -26.07 2.40
C ALA A 147 -17.83 -26.75 1.02
N VAL A 148 -17.41 -28.00 1.03
CA VAL A 148 -17.39 -28.90 -0.13
C VAL A 148 -18.15 -30.17 0.19
N VAL A 149 -18.91 -30.67 -0.78
CA VAL A 149 -19.67 -31.93 -0.67
C VAL A 149 -19.34 -32.85 -1.82
N ASN A 150 -18.97 -34.10 -1.54
CA ASN A 150 -18.74 -35.13 -2.56
C ASN A 150 -20.09 -35.68 -3.08
N THR A 151 -20.40 -35.48 -4.37
CA THR A 151 -21.71 -35.85 -4.95
C THR A 151 -21.81 -37.30 -5.38
N SER A 152 -20.71 -38.04 -5.45
CA SER A 152 -20.71 -39.49 -5.69
C SER A 152 -21.16 -40.33 -4.47
N ASN A 153 -21.56 -39.69 -3.35
CA ASN A 153 -21.97 -40.30 -2.06
C ASN A 153 -21.08 -41.48 -1.62
N ALA A 154 -19.77 -41.25 -1.52
CA ALA A 154 -18.82 -42.31 -1.17
C ALA A 154 -18.98 -42.83 0.27
N ASP A 155 -18.59 -44.09 0.46
CA ASP A 155 -18.49 -44.77 1.76
C ASP A 155 -17.34 -44.23 2.65
N ASN A 156 -16.48 -43.38 2.09
CA ASN A 156 -15.25 -42.88 2.70
C ASN A 156 -15.08 -41.37 2.47
N ASN A 157 -14.07 -40.78 3.11
CA ASN A 157 -13.85 -39.33 3.11
C ASN A 157 -12.60 -38.86 2.31
N VAL A 158 -11.96 -39.73 1.53
CA VAL A 158 -10.69 -39.42 0.85
C VAL A 158 -10.87 -38.27 -0.15
N ASN A 159 -11.87 -38.37 -1.03
CA ASN A 159 -12.17 -37.33 -2.02
C ASN A 159 -12.57 -36.01 -1.34
N THR A 160 -13.50 -36.06 -0.38
CA THR A 160 -13.99 -34.87 0.35
C THR A 160 -12.88 -34.12 1.10
N ASN A 161 -11.94 -34.86 1.72
CA ASN A 161 -10.76 -34.26 2.35
C ASN A 161 -9.80 -33.66 1.32
N SER A 162 -9.59 -34.31 0.17
CA SER A 162 -8.80 -33.78 -0.94
C SER A 162 -9.38 -32.47 -1.48
N TYR A 163 -10.70 -32.43 -1.75
CA TYR A 163 -11.40 -31.23 -2.21
C TYR A 163 -11.28 -30.07 -1.21
N LYS A 164 -11.45 -30.35 0.10
CA LYS A 164 -11.30 -29.34 1.16
C LYS A 164 -9.87 -28.78 1.19
N ASN A 165 -8.87 -29.65 1.14
CA ASN A 165 -7.46 -29.24 1.18
C ASN A 165 -7.07 -28.44 -0.08
N ARG A 166 -7.50 -28.87 -1.27
CA ARG A 166 -7.31 -28.14 -2.54
C ARG A 166 -7.90 -26.73 -2.48
N LEU A 167 -9.11 -26.58 -1.95
CA LEU A 167 -9.77 -25.28 -1.79
C LEU A 167 -9.06 -24.38 -0.77
N ILE A 168 -8.59 -24.94 0.35
CA ILE A 168 -7.80 -24.23 1.36
C ILE A 168 -6.47 -23.71 0.80
N GLU A 169 -5.70 -24.55 0.09
CA GLU A 169 -4.42 -24.12 -0.49
C GLU A 169 -4.61 -23.11 -1.64
N ALA A 170 -5.69 -23.24 -2.43
CA ALA A 170 -6.05 -22.23 -3.42
C ALA A 170 -6.37 -20.87 -2.80
N ILE A 171 -7.08 -20.85 -1.65
CA ILE A 171 -7.33 -19.63 -0.87
C ILE A 171 -6.03 -19.08 -0.29
N ARG A 172 -5.13 -19.90 0.26
CA ARG A 172 -3.81 -19.45 0.73
C ARG A 172 -2.97 -18.80 -0.36
N GLY A 173 -3.01 -19.34 -1.57
CA GLY A 173 -2.26 -18.81 -2.71
C GLY A 173 -2.79 -17.47 -3.23
N ASN A 174 -4.12 -17.32 -3.32
CA ASN A 174 -4.74 -16.11 -3.89
C ASN A 174 -5.01 -15.02 -2.85
N PHE A 175 -5.40 -15.40 -1.63
CA PHE A 175 -5.80 -14.52 -0.51
C PHE A 175 -4.91 -14.79 0.73
N PRO A 176 -3.60 -14.52 0.65
CA PRO A 176 -2.69 -14.72 1.77
C PRO A 176 -3.15 -13.93 3.01
N GLY A 177 -3.13 -14.60 4.16
CA GLY A 177 -3.57 -14.03 5.44
C GLY A 177 -5.07 -14.06 5.73
N ALA A 178 -5.90 -14.62 4.86
CA ALA A 178 -7.21 -15.12 5.27
C ALA A 178 -7.06 -16.16 6.40
N GLU A 179 -7.93 -16.11 7.43
CA GLU A 179 -7.90 -17.05 8.56
C GLU A 179 -9.26 -17.74 8.73
N TRP A 180 -9.25 -19.04 8.98
CA TRP A 180 -10.44 -19.84 9.28
C TRP A 180 -10.26 -20.67 10.54
N LYS A 181 -11.39 -21.09 11.10
CA LYS A 181 -11.51 -21.92 12.31
C LYS A 181 -12.64 -22.92 12.12
N ASP A 182 -12.96 -23.68 13.17
CA ASP A 182 -14.11 -24.57 13.23
C ASP A 182 -14.19 -25.57 12.05
N GLU A 183 -13.06 -26.11 11.61
CA GLU A 183 -13.02 -27.15 10.58
C GLU A 183 -13.82 -28.38 11.04
N GLY A 184 -14.69 -28.91 10.18
CA GLY A 184 -15.60 -29.98 10.56
C GLY A 184 -16.10 -30.85 9.42
N MET A 185 -16.89 -31.85 9.83
CA MET A 185 -17.47 -32.91 8.99
C MET A 185 -18.97 -33.03 9.26
N GLY A 186 -19.74 -33.38 8.22
CA GLY A 186 -21.21 -33.40 8.31
C GLY A 186 -21.86 -32.02 8.23
N VAL A 187 -23.14 -31.96 8.61
CA VAL A 187 -23.99 -30.77 8.51
C VAL A 187 -23.41 -29.59 9.30
N ILE A 188 -23.29 -28.43 8.63
CA ILE A 188 -22.75 -27.18 9.20
C ILE A 188 -23.52 -26.79 10.49
N PRO A 189 -22.86 -26.30 11.57
CA PRO A 189 -23.51 -26.05 12.85
C PRO A 189 -24.73 -25.14 12.83
N CYS A 190 -24.82 -24.15 11.93
CA CYS A 190 -26.02 -23.33 11.78
C CYS A 190 -27.21 -24.09 11.18
N LEU A 191 -26.95 -25.08 10.33
CA LEU A 191 -27.95 -25.93 9.66
C LEU A 191 -28.31 -27.20 10.47
N LYS A 192 -27.54 -27.52 11.52
CA LYS A 192 -27.75 -28.68 12.42
C LYS A 192 -28.87 -28.44 13.44
N ASN A 193 -30.07 -28.11 12.93
CA ASN A 193 -31.29 -27.89 13.72
C ASN A 193 -32.53 -28.35 12.91
N ASP A 194 -33.67 -28.53 13.59
CA ASP A 194 -34.95 -28.85 12.93
C ASP A 194 -36.01 -27.74 13.04
N ARG A 195 -35.60 -26.47 12.84
CA ARG A 195 -36.52 -25.33 12.75
C ARG A 195 -37.41 -25.47 11.48
N PRO A 196 -38.69 -25.04 11.54
CA PRO A 196 -39.60 -25.03 10.38
C PRO A 196 -39.27 -23.86 9.45
N TYR A 197 -38.18 -23.99 8.69
CA TYR A 197 -37.74 -22.96 7.76
C TYR A 197 -38.71 -22.79 6.59
N SER A 198 -39.08 -21.54 6.31
CA SER A 198 -39.47 -21.13 4.97
C SER A 198 -38.21 -21.02 4.11
N VAL A 199 -38.28 -21.50 2.88
CA VAL A 199 -37.15 -21.53 1.95
C VAL A 199 -37.47 -20.71 0.71
N ALA A 200 -36.54 -19.85 0.30
CA ALA A 200 -36.58 -19.17 -0.99
C ALA A 200 -35.39 -19.62 -1.86
N THR A 201 -35.62 -19.76 -3.17
CA THR A 201 -34.58 -19.94 -4.19
C THR A 201 -34.50 -18.68 -5.05
N ALA A 202 -33.30 -18.17 -5.34
CA ALA A 202 -33.06 -17.15 -6.35
C ALA A 202 -32.10 -17.69 -7.42
N SER A 203 -32.51 -17.60 -8.69
CA SER A 203 -31.80 -18.16 -9.85
C SER A 203 -31.66 -17.09 -10.94
N ASN A 204 -30.43 -16.75 -11.33
CA ASN A 204 -30.12 -15.82 -12.43
C ASN A 204 -28.70 -16.02 -12.96
N ILE A 205 -28.38 -15.34 -14.06
CA ILE A 205 -27.00 -15.04 -14.45
C ILE A 205 -26.61 -13.70 -13.82
N PRO A 206 -25.50 -13.60 -13.06
CA PRO A 206 -24.98 -12.34 -12.54
C PRO A 206 -24.21 -11.59 -13.63
N THR A 207 -24.40 -10.26 -13.71
CA THR A 207 -23.72 -9.42 -14.73
C THR A 207 -23.40 -8.04 -14.14
N GLU A 208 -22.38 -7.35 -14.66
CA GLU A 208 -22.01 -6.01 -14.17
C GLU A 208 -23.11 -4.96 -14.41
N LYS A 209 -23.12 -3.91 -13.57
CA LYS A 209 -24.13 -2.84 -13.60
C LYS A 209 -23.72 -1.60 -14.41
N SER A 210 -22.44 -1.48 -14.73
CA SER A 210 -21.82 -0.57 -15.73
C SER A 210 -20.30 -0.62 -15.55
N GLU A 211 -19.54 -0.22 -16.57
CA GLU A 211 -18.07 -0.12 -16.54
C GLU A 211 -17.48 0.66 -15.34
N LYS A 212 -18.27 1.54 -14.70
CA LYS A 212 -17.84 2.38 -13.58
C LYS A 212 -18.40 1.94 -12.21
N PHE A 213 -19.20 0.89 -12.17
CA PHE A 213 -19.76 0.30 -10.95
C PHE A 213 -19.77 -1.24 -11.06
N ILE A 214 -18.58 -1.81 -10.97
CA ILE A 214 -18.28 -3.24 -11.19
C ILE A 214 -19.18 -4.19 -10.36
N SER A 215 -19.55 -3.82 -9.12
CA SER A 215 -20.60 -4.55 -8.39
C SER A 215 -21.22 -3.76 -7.24
N GLN A 216 -22.34 -4.27 -6.72
CA GLN A 216 -22.76 -4.03 -5.35
C GLN A 216 -22.68 -5.37 -4.60
N THR A 217 -21.79 -5.44 -3.62
CA THR A 217 -21.35 -6.67 -2.95
C THR A 217 -22.24 -7.07 -1.77
N ILE A 218 -22.10 -8.32 -1.32
CA ILE A 218 -23.04 -9.01 -0.42
C ILE A 218 -23.24 -8.34 0.95
N GLU A 219 -22.27 -7.54 1.43
CA GLU A 219 -22.40 -6.75 2.66
C GLU A 219 -23.63 -5.85 2.67
N LYS A 220 -24.05 -5.29 1.52
CA LYS A 220 -25.22 -4.41 1.46
C LYS A 220 -26.52 -5.11 1.83
N LEU A 221 -26.63 -6.41 1.55
CA LEU A 221 -27.75 -7.23 1.97
C LEU A 221 -27.63 -7.53 3.47
N LEU A 222 -26.46 -7.99 3.90
CA LEU A 222 -26.23 -8.46 5.27
C LEU A 222 -26.43 -7.34 6.30
N ASP A 223 -25.99 -6.11 5.99
CA ASP A 223 -26.21 -4.93 6.83
C ASP A 223 -27.54 -4.21 6.54
N GLY A 224 -28.15 -4.41 5.37
CA GLY A 224 -29.49 -3.91 5.05
C GLY A 224 -30.62 -4.69 5.73
N ILE A 225 -30.43 -5.99 5.98
CA ILE A 225 -31.41 -6.87 6.62
C ILE A 225 -30.79 -7.44 7.92
N ILE A 226 -31.04 -6.74 9.03
CA ILE A 226 -30.54 -7.10 10.37
C ILE A 226 -31.66 -7.81 11.18
N PRO A 227 -31.45 -9.06 11.65
CA PRO A 227 -32.43 -9.77 12.46
C PRO A 227 -32.67 -9.11 13.83
N THR A 228 -33.90 -8.68 14.11
CA THR A 228 -34.29 -8.24 15.46
C THR A 228 -34.44 -9.41 16.43
N ASP A 229 -34.94 -10.55 15.94
CA ASP A 229 -35.40 -11.70 16.73
C ASP A 229 -34.85 -13.02 16.17
N LYS A 230 -34.74 -14.06 17.01
CA LYS A 230 -34.22 -15.38 16.59
C LYS A 230 -34.96 -16.05 15.43
N LYS A 231 -36.21 -15.67 15.17
CA LYS A 231 -37.02 -16.15 14.04
C LYS A 231 -36.69 -15.47 12.71
N LYS A 232 -36.13 -14.26 12.78
CA LYS A 232 -35.67 -13.46 11.64
C LYS A 232 -34.21 -13.70 11.31
N GLU A 233 -33.52 -14.55 12.07
CA GLU A 233 -32.22 -15.08 11.67
C GLU A 233 -32.38 -15.81 10.34
N TYR A 234 -31.44 -15.62 9.42
CA TYR A 234 -31.49 -16.22 8.10
C TYR A 234 -30.13 -16.77 7.69
N THR A 235 -30.15 -17.86 6.92
CA THR A 235 -28.96 -18.42 6.30
C THR A 235 -29.11 -18.33 4.79
N ILE A 236 -28.12 -17.74 4.12
CA ILE A 236 -27.97 -17.80 2.66
C ILE A 236 -26.98 -18.93 2.37
N VAL A 237 -27.35 -19.85 1.48
CA VAL A 237 -26.49 -20.92 0.96
C VAL A 237 -26.34 -20.68 -0.54
N LEU A 238 -25.14 -20.26 -0.96
CA LEU A 238 -24.78 -20.07 -2.36
C LEU A 238 -24.12 -21.37 -2.83
N LEU A 239 -24.83 -22.16 -3.62
CA LEU A 239 -24.45 -23.54 -3.96
C LEU A 239 -24.14 -23.66 -5.47
N ALA A 240 -23.02 -24.30 -5.79
CA ALA A 240 -22.56 -24.49 -7.16
C ALA A 240 -22.03 -25.91 -7.39
N THR A 241 -22.36 -26.49 -8.55
CA THR A 241 -21.95 -27.84 -8.97
C THR A 241 -21.25 -27.78 -10.34
N PRO A 242 -20.05 -28.35 -10.53
CA PRO A 242 -19.36 -28.37 -11.82
C PRO A 242 -20.15 -29.11 -12.91
N ILE A 243 -20.16 -28.53 -14.10
CA ILE A 243 -20.78 -29.09 -15.31
C ILE A 243 -19.68 -29.78 -16.13
N LYS A 244 -19.75 -31.10 -16.25
CA LYS A 244 -18.82 -31.90 -17.07
C LYS A 244 -19.26 -32.02 -18.53
N ASP A 245 -20.55 -31.83 -18.81
CA ASP A 245 -21.20 -32.11 -20.09
C ASP A 245 -21.31 -30.90 -21.04
N VAL A 246 -20.47 -29.87 -20.85
CA VAL A 246 -20.51 -28.58 -21.60
C VAL A 246 -20.58 -28.77 -23.12
N GLU A 247 -19.74 -29.65 -23.69
CA GLU A 247 -19.76 -29.95 -25.13
C GLU A 247 -21.03 -30.68 -25.59
N GLN A 248 -21.66 -31.51 -24.73
CA GLN A 248 -22.94 -32.14 -25.05
C GLN A 248 -24.07 -31.12 -25.03
N ARG A 249 -24.11 -30.22 -24.04
CA ARG A 249 -25.06 -29.08 -24.02
C ARG A 249 -24.87 -28.20 -25.25
N LYS A 250 -23.62 -27.92 -25.65
CA LYS A 250 -23.28 -27.16 -26.86
C LYS A 250 -23.78 -27.84 -28.15
N LEU A 251 -23.50 -29.13 -28.33
CA LEU A 251 -23.98 -29.90 -29.48
C LEU A 251 -25.51 -29.89 -29.59
N LYS A 252 -26.21 -30.03 -28.46
CA LYS A 252 -27.68 -29.96 -28.38
C LYS A 252 -28.24 -28.59 -28.77
N LEU A 253 -27.59 -27.48 -28.40
CA LEU A 253 -27.94 -26.14 -28.92
C LEU A 253 -27.68 -26.04 -30.43
N GLY A 254 -26.61 -26.67 -30.93
CA GLY A 254 -26.32 -26.80 -32.36
C GLY A 254 -27.41 -27.56 -33.13
N GLU A 255 -27.95 -28.65 -32.56
CA GLU A 255 -29.08 -29.40 -33.15
C GLU A 255 -30.34 -28.52 -33.25
N PHE A 256 -30.69 -27.76 -32.20
CA PHE A 256 -31.80 -26.81 -32.27
C PHE A 256 -31.56 -25.71 -33.32
N TYR A 257 -30.34 -25.17 -33.40
CA TYR A 257 -29.96 -24.17 -34.39
C TYR A 257 -30.12 -24.72 -35.81
N SER A 258 -29.57 -25.91 -36.09
CA SER A 258 -29.67 -26.59 -37.39
C SER A 258 -31.11 -26.97 -37.75
N GLY A 259 -31.94 -27.35 -36.77
CA GLY A 259 -33.36 -27.64 -36.97
C GLY A 259 -34.20 -26.38 -37.26
N MET A 260 -33.85 -25.23 -36.68
CA MET A 260 -34.57 -23.97 -36.87
C MET A 260 -34.12 -23.17 -38.10
N ALA A 261 -32.85 -23.25 -38.50
CA ALA A 261 -32.29 -22.46 -39.59
C ALA A 261 -33.08 -22.50 -40.92
N PRO A 262 -33.60 -23.66 -41.40
CA PRO A 262 -34.43 -23.72 -42.60
C PRO A 262 -35.73 -22.90 -42.54
N TYR A 263 -36.27 -22.68 -41.33
CA TYR A 263 -37.52 -21.97 -41.11
C TYR A 263 -37.35 -20.47 -40.83
N ALA A 264 -36.11 -20.01 -40.58
CA ALA A 264 -35.80 -18.60 -40.32
C ALA A 264 -35.99 -17.71 -41.56
N SER A 265 -35.61 -18.21 -42.73
CA SER A 265 -35.88 -17.56 -44.01
C SER A 265 -35.85 -18.55 -45.17
N TRP A 266 -36.85 -18.50 -46.04
CA TRP A 266 -36.86 -19.22 -47.31
C TRP A 266 -36.98 -18.24 -48.49
N GLN A 267 -36.40 -18.63 -49.61
CA GLN A 267 -36.40 -17.84 -50.84
C GLN A 267 -36.95 -18.68 -51.99
N THR A 268 -38.05 -18.24 -52.58
CA THR A 268 -38.58 -18.83 -53.81
C THR A 268 -38.08 -18.03 -55.02
N ASN A 269 -37.29 -18.68 -55.87
CA ASN A 269 -36.81 -18.12 -57.12
C ASN A 269 -37.62 -18.71 -58.28
N TYR A 270 -38.33 -17.85 -59.00
CA TYR A 270 -38.93 -18.16 -60.29
C TYR A 270 -38.02 -17.60 -61.38
N THR A 271 -37.68 -18.39 -62.39
CA THR A 271 -36.78 -17.94 -63.47
C THR A 271 -37.21 -18.54 -64.81
N TYR A 272 -37.64 -17.67 -65.73
CA TYR A 272 -37.97 -18.04 -67.10
C TYR A 272 -36.80 -17.72 -68.02
N THR A 273 -36.31 -18.74 -68.75
CA THR A 273 -35.11 -18.65 -69.61
C THR A 273 -35.41 -19.24 -70.99
N GLU A 274 -35.50 -18.40 -72.03
CA GLU A 274 -35.72 -18.86 -73.41
C GLU A 274 -34.40 -19.31 -74.08
N ASN A 275 -33.95 -20.53 -73.76
CA ASN A 275 -32.78 -21.13 -74.43
C ASN A 275 -33.11 -21.54 -75.87
N LYS A 276 -32.45 -20.89 -76.85
CA LYS A 276 -32.69 -21.08 -78.28
C LYS A 276 -31.46 -21.61 -79.02
N SER A 277 -31.05 -22.84 -78.69
CA SER A 277 -29.99 -23.56 -79.39
C SER A 277 -30.49 -24.25 -80.65
N VAL A 278 -29.74 -24.15 -81.74
CA VAL A 278 -29.90 -25.03 -82.91
C VAL A 278 -28.81 -26.10 -82.85
N GLY A 279 -29.19 -27.35 -82.67
CA GLY A 279 -28.31 -28.50 -82.68
C GLY A 279 -29.09 -29.76 -83.04
N SER A 280 -28.49 -30.62 -83.87
CA SER A 280 -29.02 -31.94 -84.23
C SER A 280 -28.27 -33.04 -83.49
N SER A 281 -28.85 -34.24 -83.49
CA SER A 281 -28.31 -35.48 -82.89
C SER A 281 -26.95 -35.92 -83.46
N ALA A 282 -26.20 -36.86 -82.88
CA ALA A 282 -26.59 -37.87 -81.88
C ALA A 282 -25.45 -38.24 -80.90
N THR A 283 -25.81 -38.88 -79.79
CA THR A 283 -24.90 -39.34 -78.73
C THR A 283 -24.10 -40.58 -79.11
N VAL A 284 -22.78 -40.56 -78.84
CA VAL A 284 -21.94 -41.76 -78.64
C VAL A 284 -20.96 -41.48 -77.50
N GLY A 285 -20.80 -42.39 -76.54
CA GLY A 285 -19.70 -42.40 -75.56
C GLY A 285 -20.06 -42.04 -74.11
N VAL A 286 -20.52 -43.04 -73.34
CA VAL A 286 -20.66 -43.05 -71.85
C VAL A 286 -20.64 -44.54 -71.43
N ASN A 287 -19.96 -45.02 -70.39
CA ASN A 287 -18.76 -44.56 -69.67
C ASN A 287 -18.08 -45.80 -69.05
N VAL A 288 -16.75 -45.85 -68.98
CA VAL A 288 -16.00 -46.80 -68.13
C VAL A 288 -15.08 -45.96 -67.25
N GLY A 289 -15.27 -46.01 -65.93
CA GLY A 289 -14.78 -44.98 -65.00
C GLY A 289 -13.69 -45.43 -64.02
N ALA A 290 -13.06 -44.46 -63.37
CA ALA A 290 -12.07 -44.68 -62.30
C ALA A 290 -12.00 -43.50 -61.30
N SER A 291 -13.04 -43.33 -60.47
CA SER A 291 -13.00 -42.62 -59.18
C SER A 291 -14.32 -42.90 -58.42
N ALA A 292 -14.38 -43.87 -57.50
CA ALA A 292 -13.74 -43.92 -56.17
C ALA A 292 -14.36 -42.94 -55.14
N GLY A 293 -15.65 -43.12 -54.85
CA GLY A 293 -16.39 -42.38 -53.82
C GLY A 293 -17.88 -42.70 -53.86
N ILE A 294 -18.34 -43.68 -53.08
CA ILE A 294 -19.72 -44.21 -53.16
C ILE A 294 -20.58 -43.63 -52.03
N GLN A 295 -21.73 -43.06 -52.38
CA GLN A 295 -22.94 -43.36 -51.62
C GLN A 295 -24.12 -43.62 -52.57
N ASN A 296 -24.99 -44.54 -52.18
CA ASN A 296 -25.90 -45.26 -53.07
C ASN A 296 -27.35 -45.09 -52.57
N GLY A 297 -28.28 -44.72 -53.45
CA GLY A 297 -29.64 -44.35 -53.08
C GLY A 297 -30.63 -44.56 -54.23
N GLN A 298 -31.01 -45.81 -54.47
CA GLN A 298 -32.05 -46.15 -55.44
C GLN A 298 -33.45 -45.99 -54.83
N ASN A 299 -34.42 -45.57 -55.63
CA ASN A 299 -35.84 -45.86 -55.43
C ASN A 299 -36.47 -46.27 -56.77
N TYR A 300 -37.41 -47.22 -56.74
CA TYR A 300 -37.69 -48.12 -57.86
C TYR A 300 -38.92 -47.75 -58.72
N GLY A 301 -38.91 -48.17 -59.99
CA GLY A 301 -39.94 -47.84 -61.00
C GLY A 301 -40.06 -48.85 -62.17
N THR A 302 -40.05 -50.15 -61.85
CA THR A 302 -40.58 -51.33 -62.60
C THR A 302 -41.64 -51.00 -63.69
N THR A 303 -41.64 -51.51 -64.94
CA THR A 303 -40.76 -52.35 -65.81
C THR A 303 -41.04 -51.95 -67.29
N ASP A 304 -40.56 -52.54 -68.41
CA ASP A 304 -40.09 -53.90 -68.71
C ASP A 304 -39.08 -53.95 -69.88
N SER A 305 -38.44 -55.10 -70.12
CA SER A 305 -37.18 -55.18 -70.88
C SER A 305 -36.97 -56.45 -71.71
N VAL A 306 -36.23 -56.34 -72.83
CA VAL A 306 -35.56 -57.46 -73.54
C VAL A 306 -34.17 -57.00 -73.96
N ALA A 307 -33.17 -57.87 -73.83
CA ALA A 307 -31.75 -57.52 -73.92
C ALA A 307 -30.97 -58.38 -74.94
N ASN A 308 -29.72 -58.01 -75.17
CA ASN A 308 -28.62 -58.98 -75.24
C ASN A 308 -27.28 -58.29 -74.89
N THR A 309 -26.31 -59.07 -74.42
CA THR A 309 -25.13 -58.60 -73.70
C THR A 309 -23.86 -59.12 -74.36
N GLU A 310 -22.79 -58.32 -74.37
CA GLU A 310 -21.42 -58.84 -74.21
C GLU A 310 -20.52 -57.73 -73.65
N ASN A 311 -19.53 -58.12 -72.84
CA ASN A 311 -18.69 -57.22 -72.06
C ASN A 311 -17.33 -57.87 -71.82
N GLU A 312 -16.25 -57.22 -72.23
CA GLU A 312 -14.88 -57.71 -72.01
C GLU A 312 -14.01 -56.56 -71.48
N SER A 313 -13.47 -56.74 -70.28
CA SER A 313 -12.55 -55.81 -69.64
C SER A 313 -11.32 -56.58 -69.18
N ARG A 314 -10.14 -55.99 -69.37
CA ARG A 314 -8.87 -56.59 -68.97
C ARG A 314 -7.89 -55.53 -68.48
N THR A 315 -7.63 -55.57 -67.18
CA THR A 315 -6.64 -54.74 -66.48
C THR A 315 -5.35 -55.51 -66.28
N ASP A 316 -4.21 -54.83 -66.42
CA ASP A 316 -2.92 -55.22 -65.84
C ASP A 316 -2.25 -53.97 -65.26
N THR A 317 -1.34 -54.11 -64.30
CA THR A 317 -0.87 -52.98 -63.45
C THR A 317 0.55 -53.20 -62.94
N GLN A 318 1.42 -52.18 -63.01
CA GLN A 318 2.65 -52.09 -62.19
C GLN A 318 3.28 -50.69 -62.19
N SER A 319 4.33 -50.51 -61.36
CA SER A 319 5.07 -49.26 -61.09
C SER A 319 6.58 -49.55 -60.95
N GLN A 320 7.42 -48.52 -60.81
CA GLN A 320 8.90 -48.49 -60.92
C GLN A 320 9.47 -48.65 -62.36
N SER A 321 10.62 -48.06 -62.74
CA SER A 321 11.43 -46.97 -62.12
C SER A 321 12.39 -46.29 -63.13
N ASP A 322 13.06 -45.22 -62.67
CA ASP A 322 14.37 -44.67 -63.09
C ASP A 322 14.58 -44.05 -64.49
N SER A 323 14.72 -42.72 -64.53
CA SER A 323 15.94 -42.05 -65.04
C SER A 323 15.94 -40.53 -64.77
N LEU A 324 17.12 -39.93 -64.62
CA LEU A 324 17.32 -38.49 -64.34
C LEU A 324 17.49 -37.68 -65.63
N SER A 325 16.77 -36.56 -65.75
CA SER A 325 17.09 -35.48 -66.70
C SER A 325 16.55 -34.13 -66.21
N TYR A 326 17.09 -33.04 -66.75
CA TYR A 326 16.97 -31.66 -66.28
C TYR A 326 15.64 -31.00 -66.71
N GLY A 327 14.85 -30.49 -65.76
CA GLY A 327 13.63 -29.70 -66.01
C GLY A 327 12.71 -29.60 -64.77
N GLU A 328 12.42 -28.38 -64.30
CA GLU A 328 11.63 -28.12 -63.09
C GLU A 328 10.22 -28.74 -63.13
N ALA A 329 9.78 -29.33 -62.01
CA ALA A 329 8.63 -30.24 -61.94
C ALA A 329 7.69 -30.01 -60.74
N THR A 330 6.45 -30.47 -60.88
CA THR A 330 5.35 -30.43 -59.88
C THR A 330 5.29 -31.71 -59.02
N ALA A 331 4.63 -31.67 -57.86
CA ALA A 331 4.61 -32.78 -56.89
C ALA A 331 3.32 -32.89 -56.06
N ASP A 332 3.14 -34.09 -55.47
CA ASP A 332 2.17 -34.43 -54.41
C ASP A 332 2.85 -34.36 -53.00
N SER A 333 2.18 -34.84 -51.95
CA SER A 333 2.68 -34.99 -50.55
C SER A 333 4.11 -35.56 -50.39
N SER A 334 4.94 -35.21 -49.40
CA SER A 334 4.83 -34.19 -48.32
C SER A 334 6.14 -34.06 -47.50
N SER A 335 6.74 -32.86 -47.41
CA SER A 335 7.78 -32.43 -46.42
C SER A 335 8.09 -30.94 -46.67
N GLU A 336 7.93 -30.00 -45.73
CA GLU A 336 8.86 -29.65 -44.63
C GLU A 336 10.29 -29.25 -45.03
N SER A 337 10.69 -28.04 -44.62
CA SER A 337 12.09 -27.52 -44.47
C SER A 337 12.96 -27.33 -45.73
N HIS A 338 13.93 -26.39 -45.79
CA HIS A 338 14.13 -25.18 -44.98
C HIS A 338 14.77 -24.06 -45.84
N MET A 339 14.11 -22.90 -45.88
CA MET A 339 14.64 -21.52 -45.82
C MET A 339 16.10 -21.20 -46.18
N ASP A 340 16.28 -20.16 -47.02
CA ASP A 340 17.15 -19.03 -46.65
C ASP A 340 16.59 -17.67 -47.17
N GLY A 341 16.97 -16.54 -46.57
CA GLY A 341 16.31 -15.22 -46.72
C GLY A 341 16.51 -14.47 -48.06
N THR A 342 15.88 -13.30 -48.31
CA THR A 342 15.45 -12.25 -47.35
C THR A 342 14.26 -11.41 -47.85
N ASN A 343 13.60 -10.69 -46.93
CA ASN A 343 12.33 -9.95 -47.05
C ASN A 343 12.43 -8.50 -47.60
N SER A 344 11.42 -8.03 -48.34
CA SER A 344 10.90 -6.64 -48.25
C SER A 344 9.57 -6.43 -48.99
N SER A 345 8.58 -5.80 -48.34
CA SER A 345 7.28 -5.40 -48.92
C SER A 345 7.16 -3.87 -49.06
N SER A 346 6.43 -3.36 -50.07
CA SER A 346 6.02 -1.96 -50.13
C SER A 346 4.62 -1.76 -50.74
N THR A 347 3.89 -0.79 -50.19
CA THR A 347 2.51 -0.41 -50.54
C THR A 347 2.45 0.85 -51.39
N ALA A 348 1.47 0.96 -52.30
CA ALA A 348 0.79 2.23 -52.59
C ALA A 348 -0.56 2.00 -53.30
N THR A 349 -1.56 2.80 -52.94
CA THR A 349 -2.70 3.16 -53.81
C THR A 349 -2.68 4.69 -53.89
N GLU A 350 -2.67 5.27 -55.08
CA GLU A 350 -2.65 6.73 -55.25
C GLU A 350 -3.56 7.26 -56.36
N GLY A 351 -3.91 8.53 -56.19
CA GLY A 351 -4.53 9.40 -57.17
C GLY A 351 -5.13 10.61 -56.45
N VAL A 352 -4.90 11.86 -56.86
CA VAL A 352 -4.08 12.45 -57.94
C VAL A 352 -3.74 13.88 -57.38
N ASN A 353 -2.69 14.64 -57.72
CA ASN A 353 -2.14 14.95 -59.04
C ASN A 353 -0.92 15.88 -58.90
N GLU A 354 0.20 15.60 -59.58
CA GLU A 354 0.82 16.49 -60.59
C GLU A 354 2.10 15.87 -61.16
N SER A 355 2.28 15.95 -62.47
CA SER A 355 3.43 15.39 -63.17
C SER A 355 4.52 16.43 -63.39
N THR A 356 5.79 16.08 -63.13
CA THR A 356 6.94 16.81 -63.68
C THR A 356 7.99 15.82 -64.19
N GLY A 357 7.90 15.50 -65.49
CA GLY A 357 8.92 14.69 -66.16
C GLY A 357 10.23 15.46 -66.32
N GLY A 358 11.37 14.77 -66.15
CA GLY A 358 12.69 15.33 -66.40
C GLY A 358 13.10 15.32 -67.88
N SER A 359 14.29 15.86 -68.16
CA SER A 359 14.88 16.13 -69.50
C SER A 359 14.18 17.25 -70.28
N ASN A 360 14.85 18.20 -70.95
CA ASN A 360 16.28 18.43 -71.22
C ASN A 360 16.63 19.91 -70.92
N SER A 361 17.75 20.24 -70.25
CA SER A 361 19.11 20.38 -70.81
C SER A 361 19.27 21.45 -71.91
N ASP A 362 19.76 22.63 -71.51
CA ASP A 362 20.84 23.31 -72.25
C ASP A 362 21.57 24.29 -71.31
N THR A 363 22.87 24.53 -71.54
CA THR A 363 23.75 25.21 -70.56
C THR A 363 24.62 26.30 -71.18
N ASN A 364 24.63 27.51 -70.60
CA ASN A 364 25.85 28.27 -70.28
C ASN A 364 25.57 29.66 -69.68
N ALA A 365 26.18 29.95 -68.51
CA ALA A 365 26.91 31.19 -68.18
C ALA A 365 27.23 31.25 -66.68
N THR A 366 28.50 31.42 -66.30
CA THR A 366 28.91 31.63 -64.91
C THR A 366 29.42 33.04 -64.67
N THR A 367 28.75 33.77 -63.79
CA THR A 367 29.32 34.91 -63.04
C THR A 367 28.71 34.90 -61.64
N GLY A 368 29.55 35.00 -60.62
CA GLY A 368 29.11 35.09 -59.22
C GLY A 368 29.27 36.51 -58.67
N SER A 369 28.47 36.85 -57.68
CA SER A 369 28.74 37.97 -56.78
C SER A 369 28.16 37.68 -55.40
N VAL A 370 28.93 38.04 -54.36
CA VAL A 370 28.40 38.24 -53.01
C VAL A 370 28.04 39.71 -52.91
N SER A 371 26.87 40.03 -52.39
CA SER A 371 26.47 41.40 -52.04
C SER A 371 25.95 41.46 -50.61
N LEU A 372 26.91 41.52 -49.68
CA LEU A 372 26.71 41.91 -48.29
C LEU A 372 26.90 43.43 -48.19
N SER A 373 25.84 44.16 -47.85
CA SER A 373 25.88 45.50 -47.24
C SER A 373 24.52 45.72 -46.58
N GLU A 374 24.44 45.82 -45.25
CA GLU A 374 24.45 47.10 -44.52
C GLU A 374 23.30 48.04 -44.92
N GLY A 375 22.50 48.60 -44.00
CA GLY A 375 22.60 48.57 -42.53
C GLY A 375 21.86 49.78 -41.92
N VAL A 376 22.40 50.35 -40.84
CA VAL A 376 22.05 51.66 -40.26
C VAL A 376 20.70 51.77 -39.52
N ASN A 377 20.78 51.61 -38.20
CA ASN A 377 20.13 52.39 -37.13
C ASN A 377 19.18 53.55 -37.55
N GLY A 378 17.89 53.48 -37.18
CA GLY A 378 16.83 54.48 -37.48
C GLY A 378 16.08 55.08 -36.27
N LYS A 379 16.79 55.24 -35.14
CA LYS A 379 16.41 55.79 -33.81
C LYS A 379 15.25 56.82 -33.70
N VAL A 380 14.56 56.79 -32.54
CA VAL A 380 13.66 57.80 -31.91
C VAL A 380 12.18 57.80 -32.33
N GLY A 381 11.29 57.61 -31.34
CA GLY A 381 9.82 57.65 -31.50
C GLY A 381 9.03 57.63 -30.19
N VAL A 382 9.59 58.16 -29.09
CA VAL A 382 8.94 58.30 -27.77
C VAL A 382 8.79 59.81 -27.49
N PRO A 383 7.75 60.32 -26.79
CA PRO A 383 6.66 59.61 -26.10
C PRO A 383 5.23 60.09 -26.45
N PHE A 384 4.22 59.31 -26.05
CA PHE A 384 3.17 59.82 -25.15
C PHE A 384 2.63 58.70 -24.25
N VAL A 385 1.93 59.04 -23.17
CA VAL A 385 1.60 58.16 -22.04
C VAL A 385 0.09 57.98 -21.88
N ALA A 386 -0.33 56.73 -21.66
CA ALA A 386 -1.55 56.35 -20.93
C ALA A 386 -1.26 55.02 -20.20
N GLU A 387 -1.81 54.84 -19.00
CA GLU A 387 -1.37 53.83 -18.03
C GLU A 387 -2.01 52.43 -18.20
N GLY A 388 -1.42 51.42 -17.55
CA GLY A 388 -2.19 50.27 -17.04
C GLY A 388 -1.93 48.89 -17.65
N GLY A 389 -0.67 48.42 -17.72
CA GLY A 389 -0.37 47.07 -18.23
C GLY A 389 0.85 46.36 -17.62
N VAL A 390 0.56 45.27 -16.88
CA VAL A 390 1.34 44.02 -16.74
C VAL A 390 2.87 44.11 -16.50
N SER A 391 3.33 43.67 -15.32
CA SER A 391 4.72 43.29 -15.08
C SER A 391 5.03 41.90 -15.64
N LEU A 392 6.21 41.78 -16.27
CA LEU A 392 6.72 40.57 -16.91
C LEU A 392 7.39 39.63 -15.90
N SER A 393 7.32 38.32 -16.15
CA SER A 393 8.38 37.39 -15.72
C SER A 393 8.79 36.52 -16.91
N SER A 394 10.09 36.22 -17.01
CA SER A 394 10.67 35.46 -18.10
C SER A 394 11.75 34.53 -17.55
N THR A 395 11.72 33.27 -17.96
CA THR A 395 12.83 32.33 -17.74
C THR A 395 12.84 31.32 -18.88
N GLN A 396 13.99 31.14 -19.51
CA GLN A 396 14.22 30.10 -20.51
C GLN A 396 14.71 28.82 -19.82
N SER A 397 14.31 27.66 -20.35
CA SER A 397 15.23 26.53 -20.55
C SER A 397 14.60 25.54 -21.54
N VAL A 398 15.43 24.69 -22.15
CA VAL A 398 15.07 23.85 -23.29
C VAL A 398 15.31 22.37 -22.95
N ALA A 399 14.28 21.53 -23.03
CA ALA A 399 14.40 20.09 -23.29
C ALA A 399 13.05 19.45 -23.70
N THR A 400 12.94 19.14 -24.99
CA THR A 400 12.20 18.04 -25.63
C THR A 400 11.16 17.22 -24.83
N SER A 401 9.88 17.40 -25.12
CA SER A 401 8.87 16.33 -25.04
C SER A 401 7.74 16.55 -26.07
N ASN A 402 7.32 15.50 -26.77
CA ASN A 402 6.26 15.60 -27.78
C ASN A 402 4.88 15.62 -27.10
N ALA A 403 4.15 16.73 -27.23
CA ALA A 403 2.76 16.85 -26.82
C ALA A 403 1.93 17.46 -27.96
N THR A 404 0.94 16.71 -28.46
CA THR A 404 0.15 17.11 -29.64
C THR A 404 -1.02 18.02 -29.26
N THR A 405 -0.93 19.30 -29.59
CA THR A 405 -2.03 20.26 -29.39
C THR A 405 -2.91 20.35 -30.63
N VAL A 406 -4.21 20.05 -30.49
CA VAL A 406 -5.19 20.11 -31.58
C VAL A 406 -5.70 21.54 -31.76
N ALA A 407 -5.71 22.04 -33.01
CA ALA A 407 -6.26 23.35 -33.36
C ALA A 407 -7.39 23.22 -34.39
N THR A 408 -8.54 23.85 -34.10
CA THR A 408 -9.71 23.88 -34.99
C THR A 408 -9.73 25.16 -35.82
N ASN A 409 -10.02 25.06 -37.12
CA ASN A 409 -10.24 26.21 -38.01
C ASN A 409 -11.66 26.18 -38.63
N TYR A 410 -12.19 27.36 -38.97
CA TYR A 410 -13.56 27.55 -39.45
C TYR A 410 -13.58 28.61 -40.57
N SER A 411 -14.29 28.36 -41.67
CA SER A 411 -14.44 29.30 -42.80
C SER A 411 -15.88 29.30 -43.34
N LYS A 412 -16.40 30.45 -43.82
CA LYS A 412 -17.86 30.66 -43.99
C LYS A 412 -18.24 31.79 -44.97
N GLY A 413 -19.27 31.55 -45.79
CA GLY A 413 -20.11 32.58 -46.47
C GLY A 413 -20.60 32.19 -47.88
N THR A 414 -21.64 32.77 -48.50
CA THR A 414 -22.75 33.68 -48.06
C THR A 414 -23.67 33.98 -49.27
N SER A 415 -24.97 34.32 -49.22
CA SER A 415 -26.13 33.96 -48.35
C SER A 415 -27.39 34.78 -48.74
N SER A 416 -28.54 34.16 -49.07
CA SER A 416 -29.87 34.82 -49.21
C SER A 416 -31.03 33.81 -48.98
N SER A 417 -32.28 34.17 -48.64
CA SER A 417 -32.97 35.48 -48.73
C SER A 417 -34.08 35.74 -47.67
N LEU A 418 -34.28 37.03 -47.33
CA LEU A 418 -35.51 37.73 -46.85
C LEU A 418 -36.27 37.34 -45.54
N ALA A 419 -36.09 38.20 -44.53
CA ALA A 419 -37.09 39.10 -43.90
C ALA A 419 -38.23 38.65 -42.95
N GLU A 420 -38.15 39.16 -41.71
CA GLU A 420 -39.18 39.83 -40.88
C GLU A 420 -40.47 39.11 -40.39
N THR A 421 -41.11 39.45 -39.24
CA THR A 421 -40.72 40.15 -37.98
C THR A 421 -41.89 40.00 -36.97
N LEU A 422 -41.64 39.77 -35.66
CA LEU A 422 -42.40 40.29 -34.48
C LEU A 422 -42.00 39.62 -33.13
N GLY A 423 -41.99 40.38 -32.03
CA GLY A 423 -42.27 39.85 -30.67
C GLY A 423 -41.10 39.67 -29.65
N LYS A 424 -40.71 40.75 -28.97
CA LYS A 424 -39.99 40.77 -27.66
C LYS A 424 -40.90 40.26 -26.51
N SER A 425 -40.48 39.93 -25.26
CA SER A 425 -39.20 39.62 -24.58
C SER A 425 -39.52 39.22 -23.11
N ALA A 426 -38.67 38.44 -22.43
CA ALA A 426 -38.49 38.47 -20.96
C ALA A 426 -37.23 37.68 -20.56
N ALA A 427 -36.65 37.93 -19.38
CA ALA A 427 -35.40 37.29 -18.93
C ALA A 427 -35.32 37.08 -17.40
N ASP A 428 -34.46 36.13 -17.03
CA ASP A 428 -33.55 36.13 -15.86
C ASP A 428 -34.03 35.82 -14.41
N THR A 429 -33.03 35.48 -13.58
CA THR A 429 -32.94 35.50 -12.09
C THR A 429 -33.28 34.24 -11.26
N ILE A 430 -32.23 33.44 -11.02
CA ILE A 430 -31.75 32.84 -9.74
C ILE A 430 -32.55 33.12 -8.45
N THR A 431 -32.75 32.12 -7.56
CA THR A 431 -32.48 32.17 -6.08
C THR A 431 -32.78 30.86 -5.30
N LYS A 432 -32.12 30.69 -4.15
CA LYS A 432 -32.13 29.56 -3.17
C LYS A 432 -33.46 29.40 -2.40
N GLY A 433 -33.70 28.21 -1.81
CA GLY A 433 -34.70 28.00 -0.75
C GLY A 433 -34.63 26.59 -0.12
N ILE A 434 -34.92 26.45 1.18
CA ILE A 434 -34.89 25.19 1.96
C ILE A 434 -36.17 25.08 2.82
N THR A 435 -36.52 23.87 3.25
CA THR A 435 -37.29 23.48 4.47
C THR A 435 -38.79 23.10 4.34
N ASN A 436 -39.07 21.88 4.81
CA ASN A 436 -40.28 21.27 5.40
C ASN A 436 -41.59 22.10 5.54
N THR A 437 -42.75 21.45 5.36
CA THR A 437 -43.58 20.94 6.50
C THR A 437 -44.80 20.11 6.04
N VAL A 438 -45.15 19.12 6.87
CA VAL A 438 -46.25 18.14 6.81
C VAL A 438 -47.66 18.78 6.79
N SER A 439 -48.60 18.25 5.98
CA SER A 439 -49.98 17.94 6.45
C SER A 439 -50.88 17.15 5.49
N LYS A 440 -51.78 16.37 6.11
CA LYS A 440 -52.85 15.50 5.60
C LYS A 440 -53.62 16.00 4.36
N THR A 441 -53.97 15.06 3.49
CA THR A 441 -55.37 14.83 3.07
C THR A 441 -55.58 13.34 2.78
N VAL A 442 -56.66 12.76 3.31
CA VAL A 442 -57.15 11.42 2.96
C VAL A 442 -58.57 11.60 2.44
N ALA A 443 -58.77 11.36 1.14
CA ALA A 443 -60.07 11.25 0.50
C ALA A 443 -59.91 10.40 -0.77
N GLN A 444 -60.99 9.71 -1.18
CA GLN A 444 -60.94 8.75 -2.29
C GLN A 444 -61.08 9.45 -3.65
N THR A 445 -60.21 9.11 -4.61
CA THR A 445 -60.49 9.29 -6.03
C THR A 445 -60.01 8.07 -6.81
N THR A 446 -60.95 7.24 -7.28
CA THR A 446 -60.63 6.11 -8.15
C THR A 446 -60.53 6.58 -9.60
N GLY A 447 -59.33 6.60 -10.16
CA GLY A 447 -59.12 6.64 -11.61
C GLY A 447 -58.25 7.78 -12.16
N THR A 448 -57.44 7.41 -13.16
CA THR A 448 -56.79 8.24 -14.20
C THR A 448 -55.71 9.27 -13.81
N THR A 449 -54.61 9.19 -14.57
CA THR A 449 -53.58 10.24 -14.82
C THR A 449 -52.83 10.86 -13.63
N VAL A 450 -51.53 10.57 -13.55
CA VAL A 450 -50.54 11.48 -14.17
C VAL A 450 -49.54 10.66 -15.01
N ALA A 451 -49.50 10.94 -16.31
CA ALA A 451 -48.30 10.78 -17.11
C ALA A 451 -47.80 12.19 -17.46
N ASN A 452 -46.48 12.44 -17.37
CA ASN A 452 -45.69 13.42 -18.16
C ASN A 452 -44.36 13.82 -17.50
N THR A 453 -43.32 12.97 -17.59
CA THR A 453 -41.92 13.49 -17.67
C THR A 453 -40.97 12.57 -18.46
N LEU A 454 -41.43 11.88 -19.50
CA LEU A 454 -40.52 11.25 -20.48
C LEU A 454 -41.14 11.14 -21.89
N GLY A 455 -41.58 12.27 -22.44
CA GLY A 455 -42.28 12.32 -23.73
C GLY A 455 -41.60 13.22 -24.76
N LYS A 456 -40.63 12.69 -25.53
CA LYS A 456 -40.21 13.27 -26.82
C LYS A 456 -39.39 12.36 -27.76
N ALA A 457 -39.80 11.11 -27.90
CA ALA A 457 -39.43 10.27 -29.04
C ALA A 457 -40.63 9.38 -29.45
N VAL A 458 -40.68 8.99 -30.73
CA VAL A 458 -41.66 8.04 -31.33
C VAL A 458 -43.15 8.44 -31.17
N THR A 459 -43.68 9.19 -32.15
CA THR A 459 -45.13 9.42 -32.28
C THR A 459 -45.59 9.21 -33.73
N LYS A 460 -45.90 7.96 -34.11
CA LYS A 460 -46.88 7.59 -35.15
C LYS A 460 -46.93 6.07 -35.36
N ALA A 461 -48.00 5.41 -34.87
CA ALA A 461 -48.71 4.29 -35.50
C ALA A 461 -49.68 3.61 -34.51
N MET A 462 -50.85 4.22 -34.28
CA MET A 462 -52.02 3.46 -33.85
C MET A 462 -53.18 3.78 -34.80
N ALA A 463 -53.62 2.78 -35.53
CA ALA A 463 -54.91 2.74 -36.20
C ALA A 463 -55.74 1.63 -35.53
N THR A 464 -57.00 1.89 -35.25
CA THR A 464 -57.86 0.99 -34.48
C THR A 464 -58.39 -0.15 -35.35
N THR A 465 -58.49 -1.36 -34.79
CA THR A 465 -59.37 -2.41 -35.30
C THR A 465 -59.86 -3.25 -34.13
N SER A 466 -61.18 -3.26 -33.91
CA SER A 466 -61.80 -4.04 -32.84
C SER A 466 -62.03 -5.47 -33.30
N GLY A 467 -61.47 -6.45 -32.59
CA GLY A 467 -61.72 -7.87 -32.80
C GLY A 467 -61.83 -8.59 -31.45
N VAL A 468 -62.88 -9.38 -31.25
CA VAL A 468 -63.07 -10.18 -30.04
C VAL A 468 -62.63 -11.61 -30.34
N THR A 469 -61.59 -12.07 -29.67
CA THR A 469 -61.13 -13.47 -29.68
C THR A 469 -61.17 -14.01 -28.26
N LYS A 470 -61.94 -15.10 -28.05
CA LYS A 470 -61.82 -15.93 -26.86
C LYS A 470 -60.68 -16.91 -27.07
N GLY A 471 -59.62 -16.80 -26.27
CA GLY A 471 -58.60 -17.81 -26.10
C GLY A 471 -58.21 -17.86 -24.62
N ALA A 472 -58.01 -19.06 -24.06
CA ALA A 472 -57.44 -19.21 -22.74
C ALA A 472 -55.91 -19.01 -22.84
N SER A 473 -55.35 -18.10 -22.05
CA SER A 473 -53.92 -17.80 -22.05
C SER A 473 -53.23 -18.40 -20.83
N LEU A 474 -52.36 -19.38 -21.05
CA LEU A 474 -51.40 -19.89 -20.07
C LEU A 474 -49.98 -19.62 -20.61
N GLY A 475 -49.05 -19.28 -19.71
CA GLY A 475 -47.71 -18.79 -20.06
C GLY A 475 -47.65 -17.27 -20.25
N ALA A 476 -46.57 -16.65 -19.73
CA ALA A 476 -46.41 -15.19 -19.73
C ALA A 476 -46.16 -14.62 -21.14
N ASN A 477 -46.69 -13.41 -21.39
CA ASN A 477 -46.63 -12.69 -22.67
C ASN A 477 -45.23 -12.62 -23.31
N PHE A 478 -44.95 -13.54 -24.24
CA PHE A 478 -44.12 -13.20 -25.40
C PHE A 478 -44.96 -12.33 -26.34
N GLY A 479 -44.94 -11.01 -26.10
CA GLY A 479 -45.71 -10.00 -26.83
C GLY A 479 -45.23 -9.75 -28.26
N ALA A 480 -45.05 -10.81 -29.05
CA ALA A 480 -44.58 -10.76 -30.42
C ALA A 480 -45.75 -10.66 -31.40
N ASN A 481 -46.01 -9.45 -31.93
CA ASN A 481 -46.72 -9.33 -33.21
C ASN A 481 -45.93 -10.11 -34.28
N PHE A 482 -46.60 -10.95 -35.07
CA PHE A 482 -45.98 -11.70 -36.16
C PHE A 482 -45.55 -10.76 -37.31
N ALA A 483 -44.43 -10.08 -37.13
CA ALA A 483 -43.80 -9.22 -38.12
C ALA A 483 -43.14 -10.06 -39.23
N ARG A 484 -43.95 -10.55 -40.16
CA ARG A 484 -43.47 -11.20 -41.40
C ARG A 484 -43.03 -10.12 -42.38
N SER A 485 -41.76 -10.14 -42.80
CA SER A 485 -41.31 -9.39 -43.99
C SER A 485 -41.34 -10.30 -45.21
N SER A 486 -41.74 -9.73 -46.35
CA SER A 486 -41.79 -10.38 -47.65
C SER A 486 -41.21 -9.42 -48.68
N THR A 487 -39.97 -9.65 -49.09
CA THR A 487 -39.30 -8.83 -50.11
C THR A 487 -39.42 -9.51 -51.46
N VAL A 488 -40.01 -8.79 -52.44
CA VAL A 488 -40.16 -9.25 -53.82
C VAL A 488 -39.23 -8.45 -54.72
N THR A 489 -38.29 -9.13 -55.37
CA THR A 489 -37.34 -8.54 -56.31
C THR A 489 -37.60 -9.14 -57.69
N ALA A 490 -38.05 -8.30 -58.63
CA ALA A 490 -38.24 -8.67 -60.03
C ALA A 490 -37.10 -8.09 -60.87
N MET A 491 -36.35 -8.95 -61.56
CA MET A 491 -35.31 -8.55 -62.49
C MET A 491 -35.85 -8.66 -63.92
N ILE A 492 -36.09 -7.50 -64.54
CA ILE A 492 -36.64 -7.41 -65.90
C ILE A 492 -35.48 -7.32 -66.89
N GLY A 493 -35.29 -8.39 -67.66
CA GLY A 493 -34.24 -8.53 -68.65
C GLY A 493 -34.59 -9.63 -69.66
N LYS A 494 -33.59 -10.12 -70.40
CA LYS A 494 -33.83 -11.15 -71.44
C LYS A 494 -34.12 -12.56 -70.87
N ASN A 495 -33.85 -12.75 -69.58
CA ASN A 495 -34.43 -13.79 -68.73
C ASN A 495 -35.28 -13.05 -67.68
N GLU A 496 -36.47 -13.56 -67.36
CA GLU A 496 -37.32 -12.96 -66.33
C GLU A 496 -37.14 -13.71 -65.00
N GLY A 497 -36.74 -12.98 -63.95
CA GLY A 497 -36.52 -13.53 -62.62
C GLY A 497 -37.40 -12.85 -61.58
N ILE A 498 -38.18 -13.63 -60.83
CA ILE A 498 -38.91 -13.16 -59.63
C ILE A 498 -38.37 -13.92 -58.43
N THR A 499 -37.64 -13.20 -57.58
CA THR A 499 -37.22 -13.67 -56.26
C THR A 499 -38.22 -13.17 -55.22
N GLN A 500 -38.73 -14.06 -54.38
CA GLN A 500 -39.47 -13.71 -53.18
C GLN A 500 -38.78 -14.31 -51.96
N THR A 501 -38.32 -13.46 -51.04
CA THR A 501 -37.67 -13.86 -49.80
C THR A 501 -38.57 -13.54 -48.62
N PHE A 502 -38.87 -14.58 -47.84
CA PHE A 502 -39.62 -14.49 -46.59
C PHE A 502 -38.66 -14.61 -45.41
N THR A 503 -38.96 -13.92 -44.30
CA THR A 503 -38.14 -14.01 -43.08
C THR A 503 -39.01 -13.99 -41.85
N ASN A 504 -38.79 -14.97 -40.96
CA ASN A 504 -39.43 -15.08 -39.66
C ASN A 504 -38.50 -14.50 -38.58
N TYR A 505 -38.74 -13.26 -38.17
CA TYR A 505 -37.91 -12.57 -37.20
C TYR A 505 -37.89 -13.23 -35.81
N ASN A 506 -38.95 -13.96 -35.42
CA ASN A 506 -38.96 -14.67 -34.15
C ASN A 506 -37.95 -15.82 -34.14
N ILE A 507 -37.89 -16.60 -35.23
CA ILE A 507 -36.92 -17.69 -35.39
C ILE A 507 -35.51 -17.12 -35.60
N LYS A 508 -35.37 -16.05 -36.38
CA LYS A 508 -34.06 -15.39 -36.56
C LYS A 508 -33.48 -14.89 -35.21
N HIS A 509 -34.30 -14.26 -34.37
CA HIS A 509 -33.91 -13.84 -33.03
C HIS A 509 -33.58 -15.04 -32.13
N ALA A 510 -34.33 -16.14 -32.20
CA ALA A 510 -34.02 -17.37 -31.47
C ALA A 510 -32.68 -17.99 -31.89
N LEU A 511 -32.32 -17.94 -33.18
CA LEU A 511 -31.01 -18.37 -33.69
C LEU A 511 -29.88 -17.47 -33.20
N GLU A 512 -30.06 -16.15 -33.23
CA GLU A 512 -29.11 -15.15 -32.70
C GLU A 512 -28.87 -15.35 -31.19
N LEU A 513 -29.91 -15.74 -30.43
CA LEU A 513 -29.80 -16.12 -29.02
C LEU A 513 -29.08 -17.46 -28.81
N LEU A 514 -29.38 -18.47 -29.63
CA LEU A 514 -28.68 -19.77 -29.60
C LEU A 514 -27.19 -19.60 -29.92
N GLU A 515 -26.84 -18.79 -30.90
CA GLU A 515 -25.45 -18.46 -31.27
C GLU A 515 -24.71 -17.78 -30.11
N ASN A 516 -25.32 -16.80 -29.46
CA ASN A 516 -24.75 -16.14 -28.28
C ASN A 516 -24.59 -17.08 -27.07
N GLN A 517 -25.53 -18.02 -26.84
CA GLN A 517 -25.36 -19.02 -25.78
C GLN A 517 -24.30 -20.07 -26.14
N MET A 518 -24.22 -20.55 -27.38
CA MET A 518 -23.13 -21.45 -27.82
C MET A 518 -21.76 -20.80 -27.63
N LYS A 519 -21.62 -19.51 -27.98
CA LYS A 519 -20.40 -18.71 -27.73
C LYS A 519 -20.08 -18.56 -26.24
N ARG A 520 -21.10 -18.42 -25.37
CA ARG A 520 -20.95 -18.39 -23.91
C ARG A 520 -20.54 -19.76 -23.34
N LEU A 521 -21.02 -20.87 -23.90
CA LEU A 521 -20.53 -22.22 -23.59
C LEU A 521 -19.06 -22.37 -23.99
N GLU A 522 -18.68 -21.94 -25.20
CA GLU A 522 -17.28 -21.98 -25.67
C GLU A 522 -16.34 -21.21 -24.74
N GLN A 523 -16.70 -19.97 -24.35
CA GLN A 523 -15.95 -19.18 -23.37
C GLN A 523 -15.88 -19.86 -22.00
N SER A 524 -16.88 -20.66 -21.61
CA SER A 524 -16.91 -21.40 -20.35
C SER A 524 -16.02 -22.64 -20.36
N THR A 525 -15.67 -23.21 -21.52
CA THR A 525 -14.78 -24.40 -21.60
C THR A 525 -13.41 -24.15 -20.96
N ALA A 526 -12.88 -22.94 -21.03
CA ALA A 526 -11.56 -22.57 -20.50
C ALA A 526 -11.56 -22.23 -19.00
N LEU A 527 -12.70 -21.82 -18.43
CA LEU A 527 -12.82 -21.36 -17.04
C LEU A 527 -13.68 -22.29 -16.16
N GLY A 528 -14.17 -23.39 -16.73
CA GLY A 528 -15.18 -24.24 -16.13
C GLY A 528 -16.58 -23.63 -16.20
N MET A 529 -17.59 -24.50 -16.09
CA MET A 529 -19.00 -24.13 -16.06
C MET A 529 -19.68 -24.82 -14.87
N TRP A 530 -20.70 -24.19 -14.30
CA TRP A 530 -21.24 -24.52 -12.98
C TRP A 530 -22.76 -24.33 -12.93
N ASP A 531 -23.52 -25.35 -12.53
CA ASP A 531 -24.94 -25.20 -12.21
C ASP A 531 -25.07 -24.57 -10.81
N PHE A 532 -25.62 -23.36 -10.73
CA PHE A 532 -25.63 -22.51 -9.54
C PHE A 532 -27.05 -22.16 -9.08
N ALA A 533 -27.25 -22.07 -7.77
CA ALA A 533 -28.44 -21.48 -7.16
C ALA A 533 -28.16 -20.84 -5.80
N ALA A 534 -28.84 -19.74 -5.50
CA ALA A 534 -28.85 -19.13 -4.18
C ALA A 534 -30.10 -19.56 -3.39
N TYR A 535 -29.90 -20.19 -2.23
CA TYR A 535 -30.95 -20.61 -1.32
C TYR A 535 -30.97 -19.73 -0.07
N VAL A 536 -32.16 -19.44 0.46
CA VAL A 536 -32.35 -18.65 1.68
C VAL A 536 -33.29 -19.39 2.63
N LEU A 537 -32.88 -19.56 3.88
CA LEU A 537 -33.68 -20.19 4.94
C LEU A 537 -33.94 -19.20 6.08
N SER A 538 -35.19 -19.03 6.50
CA SER A 538 -35.57 -18.31 7.72
C SER A 538 -36.89 -18.86 8.29
N GLU A 539 -37.16 -18.72 9.59
CA GLU A 539 -38.48 -19.09 10.14
C GLU A 539 -39.58 -18.12 9.69
N GLU A 540 -39.20 -16.88 9.33
CA GLU A 540 -40.10 -15.83 8.86
C GLU A 540 -40.10 -15.74 7.32
N TYR A 541 -41.25 -16.02 6.70
CA TYR A 541 -41.45 -16.00 5.25
C TYR A 541 -41.01 -14.67 4.61
N ASP A 542 -41.39 -13.55 5.21
CA ASP A 542 -41.08 -12.22 4.66
C ASP A 542 -39.57 -11.94 4.67
N VAL A 543 -38.82 -12.45 5.65
CA VAL A 543 -37.36 -12.35 5.67
C VAL A 543 -36.75 -13.19 4.55
N ALA A 544 -37.15 -14.46 4.40
CA ALA A 544 -36.63 -15.32 3.34
C ALA A 544 -36.89 -14.72 1.93
N ASN A 545 -38.10 -14.20 1.70
CA ASN A 545 -38.49 -13.55 0.45
C ASN A 545 -37.71 -12.24 0.21
N ASN A 546 -37.63 -11.35 1.20
CA ASN A 546 -36.95 -10.06 1.06
C ASN A 546 -35.44 -10.23 0.88
N VAL A 547 -34.82 -11.22 1.53
CA VAL A 547 -33.41 -11.57 1.32
C VAL A 547 -33.19 -12.10 -0.10
N ALA A 548 -34.04 -12.99 -0.61
CA ALA A 548 -33.93 -13.51 -1.97
C ALA A 548 -34.08 -12.41 -3.04
N HIS A 549 -35.07 -11.52 -2.91
CA HIS A 549 -35.22 -10.35 -3.78
C HIS A 549 -34.03 -9.40 -3.67
N SER A 550 -33.47 -9.19 -2.48
CA SER A 550 -32.29 -8.34 -2.28
C SER A 550 -31.05 -8.94 -2.93
N TYR A 551 -30.83 -10.25 -2.82
CA TYR A 551 -29.73 -10.95 -3.48
C TYR A 551 -29.82 -10.80 -5.01
N LEU A 552 -31.01 -11.08 -5.57
CA LEU A 552 -31.27 -10.92 -7.00
C LEU A 552 -31.04 -9.47 -7.47
N ALA A 553 -31.49 -8.48 -6.67
CA ALA A 553 -31.29 -7.07 -6.97
C ALA A 553 -29.81 -6.62 -6.86
N LEU A 554 -28.94 -7.36 -6.18
CA LEU A 554 -27.50 -7.12 -6.16
C LEU A 554 -26.82 -7.67 -7.43
N THR A 555 -27.16 -8.89 -7.86
CA THR A 555 -26.49 -9.61 -8.96
C THR A 555 -27.00 -9.29 -10.37
N LEU A 556 -28.22 -8.78 -10.53
CA LEU A 556 -28.76 -8.29 -11.81
C LEU A 556 -27.98 -7.08 -12.35
N GLY A 557 -27.63 -7.08 -13.64
CA GLY A 557 -26.94 -5.99 -14.34
C GLY A 557 -27.35 -5.85 -15.82
N GLU A 558 -26.51 -5.21 -16.63
CA GLU A 558 -26.89 -4.77 -17.98
C GLU A 558 -27.10 -5.93 -18.98
N GLU A 559 -26.32 -7.00 -18.88
CA GLU A 559 -26.43 -8.19 -19.76
C GLU A 559 -27.42 -9.26 -19.24
N SER A 560 -28.02 -9.06 -18.06
CA SER A 560 -28.92 -10.04 -17.42
C SER A 560 -30.16 -10.42 -18.25
N TYR A 561 -30.49 -9.67 -19.31
CA TYR A 561 -31.59 -9.98 -20.24
C TYR A 561 -31.39 -11.32 -20.99
N MET A 562 -30.19 -11.88 -21.01
CA MET A 562 -29.90 -13.19 -21.61
C MET A 562 -30.55 -14.38 -20.87
N SER A 563 -31.10 -14.19 -19.67
CA SER A 563 -31.83 -15.23 -18.93
C SER A 563 -33.08 -14.70 -18.22
N LYS A 564 -34.03 -15.58 -17.89
CA LYS A 564 -35.16 -15.23 -17.03
C LYS A 564 -34.79 -15.46 -15.56
N SER A 565 -34.54 -14.39 -14.83
CA SER A 565 -34.38 -14.44 -13.37
C SER A 565 -35.66 -14.95 -12.69
N ALA A 566 -35.50 -15.85 -11.72
CA ALA A 566 -36.60 -16.49 -11.00
C ALA A 566 -36.41 -16.45 -9.48
N ILE A 567 -37.53 -16.28 -8.76
CA ILE A 567 -37.62 -16.51 -7.32
C ILE A 567 -38.84 -17.41 -7.05
N ASN A 568 -38.62 -18.49 -6.29
CA ASN A 568 -39.68 -19.34 -5.74
C ASN A 568 -39.56 -19.34 -4.21
N VAL A 569 -40.68 -19.39 -3.49
CA VAL A 569 -40.67 -19.43 -2.01
C VAL A 569 -41.70 -20.44 -1.49
N TRP A 570 -41.25 -21.32 -0.59
CA TRP A 570 -42.06 -22.33 0.10
C TRP A 570 -42.14 -22.02 1.60
N LYS A 571 -43.35 -22.03 2.16
CA LYS A 571 -43.67 -21.60 3.52
C LYS A 571 -43.59 -22.77 4.51
N GLY A 572 -42.55 -22.79 5.34
CA GLY A 572 -42.39 -23.81 6.40
C GLY A 572 -43.42 -23.72 7.54
N ASN A 573 -44.19 -22.63 7.58
CA ASN A 573 -45.20 -22.33 8.59
C ASN A 573 -46.66 -22.49 8.10
N VAL A 574 -46.89 -22.96 6.87
CA VAL A 574 -48.23 -23.25 6.31
C VAL A 574 -48.33 -24.74 6.04
N GLU A 575 -49.36 -25.42 6.57
CA GLU A 575 -49.43 -26.89 6.57
C GLU A 575 -49.34 -27.52 5.17
N GLU A 576 -49.98 -26.93 4.17
CA GLU A 576 -49.95 -27.37 2.76
C GLU A 576 -48.56 -27.27 2.12
N GLU A 577 -47.75 -26.27 2.50
CA GLU A 577 -46.40 -26.06 1.95
C GLU A 577 -45.30 -26.67 2.83
N ARG A 578 -45.61 -27.06 4.07
CA ARG A 578 -44.65 -27.44 5.12
C ARG A 578 -43.85 -28.69 4.79
N GLU A 579 -44.48 -29.74 4.26
CA GLU A 579 -43.76 -30.95 3.84
C GLU A 579 -42.78 -30.64 2.71
N SER A 580 -43.22 -29.90 1.69
CA SER A 580 -42.35 -29.44 0.59
C SER A 580 -41.18 -28.59 1.09
N ALA A 581 -41.44 -27.59 1.94
CA ALA A 581 -40.42 -26.70 2.50
C ALA A 581 -39.40 -27.46 3.37
N LYS A 582 -39.86 -28.44 4.16
CA LYS A 582 -39.03 -29.32 5.00
C LYS A 582 -38.12 -30.20 4.15
N GLU A 583 -38.62 -30.78 3.05
CA GLU A 583 -37.81 -31.64 2.19
C GLU A 583 -36.75 -30.83 1.42
N ILE A 584 -37.13 -29.69 0.86
CA ILE A 584 -36.22 -28.72 0.23
C ILE A 584 -35.14 -28.25 1.23
N ALA A 585 -35.53 -27.91 2.47
CA ALA A 585 -34.57 -27.61 3.53
C ALA A 585 -33.68 -28.81 3.90
N GLY A 586 -34.18 -30.04 3.74
CA GLY A 586 -33.44 -31.29 3.91
C GLY A 586 -32.24 -31.42 2.98
N TYR A 587 -32.44 -31.18 1.67
CA TYR A 587 -31.34 -31.10 0.69
C TYR A 587 -30.32 -30.02 1.06
N ILE A 588 -30.79 -28.81 1.40
CA ILE A 588 -29.92 -27.66 1.66
C ILE A 588 -29.13 -27.81 2.98
N ARG A 589 -29.69 -28.47 4.01
CA ARG A 589 -28.94 -28.87 5.22
C ARG A 589 -27.76 -29.81 4.90
N GLU A 590 -27.88 -30.59 3.83
CA GLU A 590 -26.84 -31.47 3.30
C GLU A 590 -26.04 -30.85 2.14
N LEU A 591 -26.32 -29.57 1.81
CA LEU A 591 -25.70 -28.80 0.73
C LEU A 591 -25.80 -29.51 -0.64
N ARG A 592 -26.94 -30.15 -0.90
CA ARG A 592 -27.35 -30.67 -2.21
C ARG A 592 -28.37 -29.73 -2.85
N HIS A 593 -28.44 -29.70 -4.18
CA HIS A 593 -29.50 -28.99 -4.89
C HIS A 593 -30.82 -29.77 -4.76
N PRO A 594 -31.94 -29.15 -4.33
CA PRO A 594 -33.23 -29.82 -4.31
C PRO A 594 -33.68 -30.22 -5.73
N ILE A 595 -34.09 -31.47 -5.87
CA ILE A 595 -34.58 -32.06 -7.12
C ILE A 595 -36.11 -31.98 -7.14
N PHE A 596 -36.68 -31.61 -8.28
CA PHE A 596 -38.12 -31.40 -8.46
C PHE A 596 -38.67 -32.27 -9.61
N GLY A 597 -39.72 -33.04 -9.36
CA GLY A 597 -40.43 -33.85 -10.35
C GLY A 597 -41.72 -33.18 -10.85
N LEU A 598 -42.00 -33.30 -12.15
CA LEU A 598 -43.16 -32.68 -12.80
C LEU A 598 -44.48 -33.30 -12.27
N LYS A 599 -45.50 -32.46 -11.98
CA LYS A 599 -46.81 -32.92 -11.47
C LYS A 599 -47.56 -33.73 -12.53
N GLN A 600 -47.76 -35.02 -12.26
CA GLN A 600 -48.42 -35.96 -13.19
C GLN A 600 -49.83 -35.50 -13.62
N ASP A 601 -50.56 -34.83 -12.72
CA ASP A 601 -51.92 -34.32 -12.99
C ASP A 601 -51.94 -33.27 -14.11
N MET A 602 -50.93 -32.38 -14.17
CA MET A 602 -50.81 -31.33 -15.20
C MET A 602 -50.60 -31.92 -16.60
N ILE A 603 -49.88 -33.04 -16.68
CA ILE A 603 -49.59 -33.76 -17.94
C ILE A 603 -50.85 -34.42 -18.50
N ALA A 604 -51.82 -34.76 -17.64
CA ALA A 604 -53.09 -35.34 -18.03
C ALA A 604 -54.11 -34.30 -18.56
N GLU A 605 -54.01 -33.04 -18.14
CA GLU A 605 -54.92 -31.96 -18.55
C GLU A 605 -54.53 -31.31 -19.90
N ASP A 606 -53.24 -31.03 -20.14
CA ASP A 606 -52.79 -30.48 -21.44
C ASP A 606 -51.46 -31.12 -21.91
N ARG A 607 -51.45 -31.57 -23.16
CA ARG A 607 -50.26 -32.12 -23.82
C ARG A 607 -49.15 -31.08 -24.03
N ALA A 608 -49.45 -29.79 -24.00
CA ALA A 608 -48.47 -28.71 -24.08
C ALA A 608 -47.39 -28.81 -22.99
N TYR A 609 -47.70 -29.36 -21.81
CA TYR A 609 -46.75 -29.51 -20.72
C TYR A 609 -45.66 -30.58 -20.96
N ASN A 610 -45.80 -31.46 -21.96
CA ASN A 610 -44.77 -32.46 -22.32
C ASN A 610 -43.46 -31.86 -22.88
N VAL A 611 -43.40 -30.54 -23.11
CA VAL A 611 -42.17 -29.84 -23.51
C VAL A 611 -41.30 -29.50 -22.30
N TYR A 612 -41.83 -29.57 -21.07
CA TYR A 612 -41.06 -29.40 -19.84
C TYR A 612 -40.35 -30.71 -19.43
N PRO A 613 -39.15 -30.65 -18.82
CA PRO A 613 -38.46 -31.86 -18.36
C PRO A 613 -39.22 -32.54 -17.22
N SER A 614 -39.14 -33.87 -17.13
CA SER A 614 -39.78 -34.64 -16.06
C SER A 614 -39.13 -34.41 -14.68
N ILE A 615 -37.84 -34.07 -14.66
CA ILE A 615 -37.04 -33.77 -13.47
C ILE A 615 -36.22 -32.51 -13.73
N VAL A 616 -36.21 -31.56 -12.78
CA VAL A 616 -35.43 -30.31 -12.83
C VAL A 616 -34.82 -29.96 -11.48
N THR A 617 -33.79 -29.12 -11.48
CA THR A 617 -33.22 -28.42 -10.32
C THR A 617 -33.53 -26.93 -10.40
N ALA A 618 -33.44 -26.20 -9.28
CA ALA A 618 -33.61 -24.75 -9.26
C ALA A 618 -32.34 -23.97 -9.69
N THR A 619 -31.56 -24.50 -10.64
CA THR A 619 -30.22 -23.99 -10.99
C THR A 619 -30.17 -23.25 -12.32
N THR A 620 -29.25 -22.29 -12.42
CA THR A 620 -28.85 -21.63 -13.66
C THR A 620 -27.37 -21.90 -13.92
N SER A 621 -27.03 -22.27 -15.15
CA SER A 621 -25.65 -22.60 -15.54
C SER A 621 -24.80 -21.34 -15.78
N LEU A 622 -23.69 -21.20 -15.05
CA LEU A 622 -22.75 -20.08 -15.03
C LEU A 622 -21.35 -20.49 -15.49
N SER A 623 -20.65 -19.61 -16.20
CA SER A 623 -19.20 -19.67 -16.40
C SER A 623 -18.44 -19.46 -15.09
N GLY A 624 -17.18 -19.89 -15.02
CA GLY A 624 -16.31 -19.61 -13.87
C GLY A 624 -16.18 -18.11 -13.52
N LYS A 625 -16.23 -17.21 -14.52
CA LYS A 625 -16.23 -15.76 -14.28
C LYS A 625 -17.52 -15.29 -13.61
N GLU A 626 -18.68 -15.66 -14.15
CA GLU A 626 -19.99 -15.34 -13.56
C GLU A 626 -20.13 -15.92 -12.14
N LEU A 627 -19.63 -17.14 -11.92
CA LEU A 627 -19.61 -17.78 -10.60
C LEU A 627 -18.89 -16.93 -9.55
N ALA A 628 -17.78 -16.28 -9.90
CA ALA A 628 -17.04 -15.41 -8.98
C ALA A 628 -17.83 -14.15 -8.56
N TYR A 629 -18.77 -13.66 -9.38
CA TYR A 629 -19.73 -12.63 -8.94
C TYR A 629 -20.82 -13.22 -8.05
N SER A 630 -21.25 -14.47 -8.24
CA SER A 630 -22.26 -15.12 -7.39
C SER A 630 -21.73 -15.53 -6.02
N LEU A 631 -20.64 -16.31 -5.95
CA LEU A 631 -19.95 -16.70 -4.71
C LEU A 631 -18.83 -15.70 -4.38
N ASN A 632 -19.17 -14.41 -4.28
CA ASN A 632 -18.25 -13.40 -3.78
C ASN A 632 -18.17 -13.38 -2.25
N PHE A 633 -16.98 -13.05 -1.73
CA PHE A 633 -16.82 -12.57 -0.37
C PHE A 633 -17.12 -11.06 -0.30
N PRO A 634 -17.53 -10.52 0.87
CA PRO A 634 -17.77 -9.09 1.00
C PRO A 634 -16.47 -8.29 0.77
N GLN A 635 -16.58 -7.04 0.33
CA GLN A 635 -15.40 -6.17 0.16
C GLN A 635 -15.13 -5.29 1.39
N LYS A 636 -16.09 -5.21 2.31
CA LYS A 636 -15.99 -4.41 3.54
C LYS A 636 -16.28 -5.25 4.78
N SER A 637 -15.63 -4.88 5.89
CA SER A 637 -15.83 -5.52 7.19
C SER A 637 -17.32 -5.48 7.59
N ILE A 638 -17.92 -6.64 7.79
CA ILE A 638 -19.29 -6.81 8.28
C ILE A 638 -19.27 -7.27 9.74
N ALA A 639 -20.36 -7.04 10.48
CA ALA A 639 -20.46 -7.53 11.85
C ALA A 639 -20.33 -9.07 11.90
N GLY A 640 -19.20 -9.57 12.41
CA GLY A 640 -18.86 -11.01 12.48
C GLY A 640 -17.67 -11.44 11.63
N LEU A 641 -17.39 -10.75 10.52
CA LEU A 641 -16.25 -11.02 9.62
C LEU A 641 -15.43 -9.75 9.37
N PRO A 642 -14.26 -9.58 9.99
CA PRO A 642 -13.31 -8.52 9.64
C PRO A 642 -12.70 -8.81 8.26
N ILE A 643 -12.63 -7.75 7.45
CA ILE A 643 -12.03 -7.75 6.12
C ILE A 643 -10.98 -6.63 6.08
N LEU A 644 -9.74 -7.02 5.80
CA LEU A 644 -8.56 -6.15 5.84
C LEU A 644 -8.08 -5.87 4.41
N GLU A 645 -8.18 -4.60 4.01
CA GLU A 645 -7.56 -4.08 2.79
C GLU A 645 -6.12 -3.70 3.12
N CYS A 646 -5.15 -4.28 2.41
CA CYS A 646 -3.71 -4.08 2.63
C CYS A 646 -3.00 -3.65 1.33
N ALA A 647 -1.75 -3.21 1.48
CA ALA A 647 -0.83 -2.94 0.38
C ALA A 647 0.30 -3.98 0.38
N GLU A 648 0.70 -4.46 -0.80
CA GLU A 648 1.87 -5.35 -0.92
C GLU A 648 3.19 -4.67 -0.48
N PHE A 649 4.03 -5.46 0.18
CA PHE A 649 5.44 -5.21 0.47
C PHE A 649 6.24 -6.46 0.07
N GLY A 650 7.56 -6.29 -0.14
CA GLY A 650 8.43 -7.37 -0.60
C GLY A 650 8.40 -8.61 0.30
N ARG A 651 8.22 -9.78 -0.31
CA ARG A 651 8.15 -11.10 0.38
C ARG A 651 9.51 -11.71 0.69
N ASN A 652 10.58 -11.17 0.11
CA ASN A 652 11.97 -11.56 0.37
C ASN A 652 12.84 -10.31 0.39
N VAL A 653 13.90 -10.35 1.19
CA VAL A 653 15.01 -9.39 1.08
C VAL A 653 15.77 -9.74 -0.21
N VAL A 654 15.78 -8.83 -1.17
CA VAL A 654 16.53 -8.95 -2.43
C VAL A 654 17.39 -7.70 -2.57
N THR A 655 18.63 -7.86 -3.00
CA THR A 655 19.64 -6.79 -3.00
C THR A 655 20.47 -6.77 -4.28
N TYR A 656 20.89 -5.58 -4.71
CA TYR A 656 21.73 -5.36 -5.89
C TYR A 656 23.24 -5.60 -5.63
N ASP A 657 23.66 -5.64 -4.36
CA ASP A 657 25.04 -5.96 -3.99
C ASP A 657 25.34 -7.43 -4.33
N MET A 658 26.40 -7.67 -5.11
CA MET A 658 26.70 -8.96 -5.75
C MET A 658 27.50 -9.92 -4.84
N ASP A 659 28.20 -9.43 -3.81
CA ASP A 659 29.08 -10.26 -2.97
C ASP A 659 28.29 -11.00 -1.89
N GLN A 660 27.69 -12.15 -2.22
CA GLN A 660 26.84 -12.92 -1.31
C GLN A 660 27.60 -13.80 -0.30
N ASN A 661 28.89 -14.10 -0.54
CA ASN A 661 29.57 -15.22 0.13
C ASN A 661 30.08 -14.94 1.56
N GLU A 662 30.24 -13.68 1.98
CA GLU A 662 30.85 -13.32 3.28
C GLU A 662 30.02 -12.31 4.10
N ARG A 663 28.69 -12.35 3.98
CA ARG A 663 27.82 -11.44 4.74
C ARG A 663 27.58 -11.90 6.17
N GLU A 664 28.28 -11.25 7.10
CA GLU A 664 27.90 -11.27 8.51
C GLU A 664 26.51 -10.64 8.69
N GLU A 665 25.49 -11.49 8.85
CA GLU A 665 24.10 -11.04 9.02
C GLU A 665 23.64 -11.01 10.49
N LEU A 666 22.68 -10.13 10.77
CA LEU A 666 22.02 -9.96 12.05
C LEU A 666 20.52 -10.18 11.89
N GLU A 667 20.05 -11.32 12.40
CA GLU A 667 18.65 -11.75 12.36
C GLU A 667 17.75 -10.80 13.17
N LEU A 668 16.67 -10.29 12.54
CA LEU A 668 15.72 -9.35 13.16
C LEU A 668 14.37 -10.00 13.51
N GLY A 669 13.92 -10.92 12.66
CA GLY A 669 12.58 -11.53 12.75
C GLY A 669 12.18 -12.25 11.47
N SER A 670 10.88 -12.32 11.20
CA SER A 670 10.33 -12.99 10.00
C SER A 670 9.52 -12.05 9.11
N ILE A 671 9.42 -12.36 7.82
CA ILE A 671 8.58 -11.65 6.84
C ILE A 671 7.11 -11.64 7.29
N PHE A 672 6.45 -10.50 7.15
CA PHE A 672 5.04 -10.29 7.52
C PHE A 672 4.23 -9.79 6.32
N HIS A 673 3.84 -10.68 5.43
CA HIS A 673 3.09 -10.37 4.21
C HIS A 673 1.58 -10.52 4.43
N MET A 674 0.78 -9.56 3.96
CA MET A 674 -0.70 -9.56 3.99
C MET A 674 -1.33 -9.97 5.34
N ASN A 675 -0.90 -9.35 6.43
CA ASN A 675 -1.38 -9.65 7.79
C ASN A 675 -1.21 -11.15 8.20
N HIS A 676 -0.16 -11.79 7.70
CA HIS A 676 0.30 -13.14 8.02
C HIS A 676 1.82 -13.15 8.25
N MET A 677 2.34 -14.11 9.02
CA MET A 677 3.77 -14.29 9.24
C MET A 677 4.28 -15.43 8.36
N GLU A 678 5.26 -15.18 7.50
CA GLU A 678 5.91 -16.20 6.68
C GLU A 678 7.12 -16.79 7.40
N ASN A 679 7.61 -17.95 6.95
CA ASN A 679 8.77 -18.61 7.55
C ASN A 679 10.11 -17.94 7.18
N ASN A 680 10.12 -17.10 6.14
CA ASN A 680 11.33 -16.47 5.62
C ASN A 680 11.81 -15.41 6.62
N ARG A 681 13.10 -15.45 6.96
CA ARG A 681 13.69 -14.55 7.97
C ARG A 681 14.16 -13.24 7.35
N VAL A 682 14.07 -12.16 8.12
CA VAL A 682 14.58 -10.84 7.76
C VAL A 682 15.89 -10.61 8.49
N ASN A 683 16.96 -10.56 7.72
CA ASN A 683 18.33 -10.36 8.19
C ASN A 683 18.83 -8.97 7.77
N LEU A 684 19.53 -8.30 8.67
CA LEU A 684 20.21 -7.03 8.41
C LEU A 684 21.71 -7.30 8.16
N ALA A 685 22.30 -6.70 7.13
CA ALA A 685 23.74 -6.79 6.93
C ALA A 685 24.49 -6.01 8.02
N LYS A 686 25.41 -6.65 8.77
CA LYS A 686 26.19 -6.03 9.86
C LYS A 686 26.93 -4.77 9.39
N LYS A 687 27.55 -4.84 8.21
CA LYS A 687 28.26 -3.72 7.56
C LYS A 687 27.37 -2.50 7.31
N SER A 688 26.09 -2.72 6.96
CA SER A 688 25.13 -1.62 6.72
C SER A 688 24.71 -0.89 8.01
N LEU A 689 24.86 -1.50 9.19
CA LEU A 689 24.60 -0.81 10.47
C LEU A 689 25.70 0.21 10.82
N ALA A 690 26.92 0.06 10.29
CA ALA A 690 27.96 1.09 10.42
C ALA A 690 27.55 2.38 9.68
N SER A 691 26.77 2.27 8.61
CA SER A 691 26.09 3.40 7.94
C SER A 691 24.80 3.86 8.65
N HIS A 692 24.67 3.51 9.92
CA HIS A 692 23.65 3.94 10.87
C HIS A 692 22.22 3.43 10.58
N THR A 693 21.40 3.47 11.64
CA THR A 693 20.04 2.92 11.68
C THR A 693 19.08 3.92 12.28
N PHE A 694 17.96 4.18 11.61
CA PHE A 694 16.85 4.95 12.14
C PHE A 694 15.68 4.03 12.51
N ILE A 695 15.17 4.15 13.75
CA ILE A 695 14.06 3.34 14.27
C ILE A 695 12.97 4.27 14.80
N THR A 696 11.76 4.14 14.27
CA THR A 696 10.66 5.03 14.64
C THR A 696 9.30 4.34 14.74
N GLY A 697 8.34 5.02 15.38
CA GLY A 697 6.99 4.50 15.63
C GLY A 697 6.40 5.00 16.95
N SER A 698 5.08 4.97 17.03
CA SER A 698 4.28 5.38 18.20
C SER A 698 4.61 4.63 19.50
N THR A 699 4.19 5.16 20.65
CA THR A 699 4.28 4.48 21.96
C THR A 699 3.65 3.09 21.89
N GLY A 700 4.37 2.07 22.38
CA GLY A 700 3.89 0.67 22.34
C GLY A 700 3.90 0.00 20.96
N SER A 701 4.45 0.65 19.91
CA SER A 701 4.64 0.02 18.59
C SER A 701 5.64 -1.15 18.61
N GLY A 702 6.67 -1.05 19.46
CA GLY A 702 7.71 -2.07 19.64
C GLY A 702 9.15 -1.56 19.70
N LYS A 703 9.40 -0.24 19.49
CA LYS A 703 10.75 0.35 19.34
C LYS A 703 11.85 -0.26 20.22
N SER A 704 11.70 -0.20 21.55
CA SER A 704 12.75 -0.70 22.46
C SER A 704 13.05 -2.18 22.23
N ASN A 705 12.05 -3.05 21.99
CA ASN A 705 12.25 -4.47 21.68
C ASN A 705 13.08 -4.67 20.41
N THR A 706 12.85 -3.86 19.38
CA THR A 706 13.63 -3.87 18.14
C THR A 706 15.10 -3.54 18.43
N VAL A 707 15.37 -2.52 19.23
CA VAL A 707 16.74 -2.19 19.65
C VAL A 707 17.35 -3.32 20.49
N TYR A 708 16.60 -3.90 21.45
CA TYR A 708 17.11 -5.02 22.27
C TYR A 708 17.48 -6.24 21.43
N GLN A 709 16.72 -6.55 20.37
CA GLN A 709 17.02 -7.67 19.47
C GLN A 709 18.28 -7.39 18.63
N ILE A 710 18.44 -6.16 18.12
CA ILE A 710 19.66 -5.73 17.40
C ILE A 710 20.87 -5.79 18.34
N LEU A 711 20.81 -5.18 19.52
CA LEU A 711 21.90 -5.17 20.49
C LEU A 711 22.29 -6.58 20.96
N GLU A 712 21.32 -7.43 21.29
CA GLU A 712 21.60 -8.79 21.76
C GLU A 712 22.19 -9.69 20.66
N ASN A 713 21.81 -9.49 19.40
CA ASN A 713 22.41 -10.23 18.28
C ASN A 713 23.77 -9.65 17.87
N ALA A 714 23.98 -8.34 17.99
CA ALA A 714 25.28 -7.69 17.81
C ALA A 714 26.29 -8.14 18.89
N ARG A 715 25.87 -8.18 20.16
CA ARG A 715 26.65 -8.66 21.32
C ARG A 715 27.09 -10.12 21.16
N LYS A 716 26.28 -10.97 20.54
CA LYS A 716 26.65 -12.37 20.20
C LYS A 716 27.72 -12.46 19.10
N LYS A 717 27.85 -11.42 18.26
CA LYS A 717 28.89 -11.26 17.23
C LYS A 717 30.04 -10.34 17.68
N ASP A 718 30.23 -10.26 19.00
CA ASP A 718 31.24 -9.48 19.74
C ASP A 718 31.29 -7.96 19.45
N VAL A 719 30.26 -7.43 18.78
CA VAL A 719 30.07 -5.98 18.60
C VAL A 719 29.68 -5.37 19.94
N LYS A 720 30.42 -4.35 20.37
CA LYS A 720 30.22 -3.64 21.64
C LYS A 720 29.11 -2.58 21.49
N PHE A 721 28.59 -2.03 22.58
CA PHE A 721 27.57 -0.98 22.49
C PHE A 721 27.59 0.05 23.62
N LEU A 722 27.13 1.26 23.29
CA LEU A 722 26.77 2.31 24.23
C LEU A 722 25.29 2.61 24.08
N VAL A 723 24.51 2.61 25.16
CA VAL A 723 23.13 3.11 25.17
C VAL A 723 23.06 4.39 25.98
N VAL A 724 22.60 5.48 25.39
CA VAL A 724 22.26 6.71 26.13
C VAL A 724 20.74 6.80 26.26
N GLU A 725 20.22 6.58 27.47
CA GLU A 725 18.78 6.50 27.74
C GLU A 725 18.26 7.72 28.53
N PRO A 726 17.66 8.73 27.87
CA PRO A 726 17.16 9.94 28.54
C PRO A 726 15.80 9.78 29.25
N ALA A 727 15.06 8.68 29.02
CA ALA A 727 13.64 8.62 29.31
C ALA A 727 13.24 7.71 30.49
N LYS A 728 13.45 6.40 30.43
CA LYS A 728 12.66 5.43 31.24
C LYS A 728 13.46 4.51 32.16
N GLY A 729 14.76 4.34 31.91
CA GLY A 729 15.58 3.31 32.55
C GLY A 729 15.09 1.90 32.24
N GLU A 730 14.69 1.62 31.00
CA GLU A 730 14.34 0.29 30.49
C GLU A 730 15.61 -0.57 30.27
N TYR A 731 16.64 -0.05 29.62
CA TYR A 731 17.75 -0.86 29.09
C TYR A 731 18.57 -1.52 30.19
N LYS A 732 18.79 -0.82 31.31
CA LYS A 732 19.48 -1.39 32.49
C LYS A 732 18.77 -2.60 33.09
N LYS A 733 17.44 -2.72 32.93
CA LYS A 733 16.65 -3.87 33.42
C LYS A 733 16.82 -5.10 32.50
N VAL A 734 17.04 -4.87 31.21
CA VAL A 734 17.19 -5.92 30.19
C VAL A 734 18.62 -6.44 30.14
N PHE A 735 19.61 -5.53 30.19
CA PHE A 735 21.02 -5.84 29.93
C PHE A 735 21.95 -5.64 31.14
N GLY A 736 21.59 -4.84 32.14
CA GLY A 736 22.48 -4.54 33.28
C GLY A 736 22.77 -5.73 34.19
N SER A 737 22.01 -6.82 34.07
CA SER A 737 22.26 -8.09 34.78
C SER A 737 23.45 -8.88 34.21
N TYR A 738 23.95 -8.53 33.01
CA TYR A 738 25.12 -9.16 32.40
C TYR A 738 26.41 -8.56 32.97
N LYS A 739 27.31 -9.41 33.47
CA LYS A 739 28.65 -9.01 33.98
C LYS A 739 29.55 -8.31 32.97
N SER A 740 29.20 -8.30 31.69
CA SER A 740 29.91 -7.63 30.60
C SER A 740 29.30 -6.28 30.22
N VAL A 741 28.38 -5.73 31.03
CA VAL A 741 27.66 -4.47 30.79
C VAL A 741 27.82 -3.56 32.01
N SER A 742 28.42 -2.39 31.80
CA SER A 742 28.58 -1.34 32.82
C SER A 742 27.39 -0.38 32.78
N VAL A 743 26.75 -0.10 33.91
CA VAL A 743 25.62 0.84 34.00
C VAL A 743 26.06 2.08 34.77
N TYR A 744 26.08 3.24 34.12
CA TYR A 744 26.34 4.54 34.74
C TYR A 744 25.05 5.35 34.80
N GLY A 745 24.81 6.03 35.92
CA GLY A 745 23.60 6.84 36.10
C GLY A 745 23.86 8.11 36.91
N THR A 746 22.78 8.75 37.38
CA THR A 746 22.83 10.06 38.03
C THR A 746 22.49 10.04 39.53
N ASN A 747 22.37 8.85 40.12
CA ASN A 747 22.10 8.69 41.55
C ASN A 747 23.04 7.62 42.16
N PRO A 748 23.93 8.00 43.11
CA PRO A 748 25.00 7.12 43.59
C PRO A 748 24.49 5.93 44.42
N ALA A 749 23.25 5.96 44.89
CA ALA A 749 22.63 4.88 45.67
C ALA A 749 21.95 3.80 44.79
N LEU A 750 21.78 4.04 43.49
CA LEU A 750 21.18 3.05 42.55
C LEU A 750 22.14 2.61 41.44
N THR A 751 23.17 3.39 41.13
CA THR A 751 24.12 3.16 40.03
C THR A 751 25.46 3.82 40.36
N PRO A 752 26.59 3.28 39.87
CA PRO A 752 27.81 4.06 39.69
C PRO A 752 27.50 5.39 38.98
N LEU A 753 28.12 6.49 39.40
CA LEU A 753 27.87 7.77 38.75
C LEU A 753 28.57 7.87 37.40
N LEU A 754 27.85 8.40 36.42
CA LEU A 754 28.46 8.94 35.20
C LEU A 754 29.37 10.10 35.61
N ARG A 755 30.64 10.08 35.18
CA ARG A 755 31.61 11.14 35.45
C ARG A 755 32.37 11.46 34.16
N ILE A 756 32.25 12.69 33.68
CA ILE A 756 32.82 13.19 32.42
C ILE A 756 33.33 14.61 32.65
N ASN A 757 34.54 14.92 32.20
CA ASN A 757 35.03 16.28 32.11
C ASN A 757 34.86 16.80 30.66
N PRO A 758 33.91 17.71 30.40
CA PRO A 758 33.63 18.19 29.04
C PRO A 758 34.74 19.08 28.46
N PHE A 759 35.71 19.51 29.27
CA PHE A 759 36.86 20.33 28.85
C PHE A 759 38.15 19.53 28.67
N SER A 760 38.06 18.23 28.44
CA SER A 760 39.22 17.36 28.26
C SER A 760 39.08 16.47 27.03
N PHE A 761 40.16 16.36 26.28
CA PHE A 761 40.19 15.77 24.93
C PHE A 761 41.36 14.79 24.78
N PRO A 762 41.26 13.77 23.90
CA PRO A 762 42.32 12.80 23.68
C PRO A 762 43.59 13.43 23.09
N LYS A 763 44.75 12.81 23.37
CA LYS A 763 46.03 13.20 22.75
C LYS A 763 45.94 12.99 21.24
N GLY A 764 46.15 14.05 20.47
CA GLY A 764 45.98 14.07 19.02
C GLY A 764 44.91 15.05 18.55
N ILE A 765 43.95 15.44 19.41
CA ILE A 765 43.04 16.55 19.14
C ILE A 765 43.70 17.87 19.58
N HIS A 766 43.57 18.91 18.74
CA HIS A 766 44.04 20.26 19.06
C HIS A 766 43.00 21.01 19.93
N VAL A 767 43.45 21.72 20.97
CA VAL A 767 42.57 22.43 21.94
C VAL A 767 41.52 23.34 21.28
N LEU A 768 41.88 24.01 20.17
CA LEU A 768 40.94 24.86 19.42
C LEU A 768 39.85 24.07 18.68
N GLU A 769 40.16 22.88 18.15
CA GLU A 769 39.14 22.04 17.49
C GLU A 769 38.10 21.55 18.49
N HIS A 770 38.58 21.03 19.63
CA HIS A 770 37.73 20.60 20.73
C HIS A 770 36.86 21.75 21.23
N LEU A 771 37.45 22.93 21.42
CA LEU A 771 36.75 24.14 21.86
C LEU A 771 35.66 24.60 20.87
N ASP A 772 35.88 24.53 19.57
CA ASP A 772 34.85 24.86 18.58
C ASP A 772 33.70 23.84 18.56
N ARG A 773 33.99 22.54 18.54
CA ARG A 773 32.97 21.48 18.67
C ARG A 773 32.16 21.60 19.97
N LEU A 774 32.85 21.92 21.08
CA LEU A 774 32.25 22.11 22.39
C LEU A 774 31.25 23.29 22.40
N VAL A 775 31.60 24.42 21.77
CA VAL A 775 30.70 25.58 21.61
C VAL A 775 29.51 25.24 20.70
N GLU A 776 29.70 24.42 19.67
CA GLU A 776 28.59 23.93 18.82
C GLU A 776 27.59 23.06 19.62
N ILE A 777 28.05 22.17 20.50
CA ILE A 777 27.16 21.42 21.41
C ILE A 777 26.36 22.38 22.32
N PHE A 778 26.98 23.43 22.85
CA PHE A 778 26.23 24.44 23.62
C PHE A 778 25.22 25.21 22.77
N ASN A 779 25.51 25.53 21.51
CA ASN A 779 24.55 26.17 20.58
C ASN A 779 23.37 25.25 20.24
N VAL A 780 23.58 23.94 20.14
CA VAL A 780 22.48 22.96 19.99
C VAL A 780 21.64 22.91 21.27
N CYS A 781 22.25 22.83 22.44
CA CYS A 781 21.54 22.59 23.70
C CYS A 781 20.84 23.83 24.26
N TRP A 782 21.42 25.03 24.11
CA TRP A 782 20.89 26.28 24.63
C TRP A 782 20.54 27.26 23.51
N PRO A 783 19.34 27.85 23.49
CA PRO A 783 19.02 28.93 22.55
C PRO A 783 19.86 30.18 22.90
N MET A 784 20.92 30.41 22.14
CA MET A 784 21.77 31.59 22.21
C MET A 784 21.35 32.63 21.18
N TYR A 785 21.60 33.91 21.48
CA TYR A 785 21.33 35.04 20.58
C TYR A 785 22.43 36.11 20.68
N ALA A 786 22.50 36.98 19.67
CA ALA A 786 23.48 38.06 19.57
C ALA A 786 24.92 37.59 19.87
N ALA A 787 25.64 38.22 20.81
CA ALA A 787 27.04 37.94 21.07
C ALA A 787 27.29 36.71 21.97
N MET A 788 26.25 36.02 22.47
CA MET A 788 26.40 34.94 23.45
C MET A 788 27.41 33.83 23.06
N PRO A 789 27.41 33.28 21.82
CA PRO A 789 28.35 32.22 21.47
C PRO A 789 29.80 32.71 21.47
N ALA A 790 30.06 33.97 21.10
CA ALA A 790 31.39 34.57 21.11
C ALA A 790 31.88 34.86 22.54
N VAL A 791 30.99 35.31 23.44
CA VAL A 791 31.29 35.50 24.87
C VAL A 791 31.62 34.16 25.52
N LEU A 792 30.83 33.11 25.25
CA LEU A 792 31.09 31.76 25.73
C LEU A 792 32.43 31.22 25.18
N LYS A 793 32.67 31.33 23.87
CA LYS A 793 33.94 30.90 23.24
C LYS A 793 35.15 31.56 23.90
N SER A 794 35.11 32.89 24.07
CA SER A 794 36.19 33.66 24.70
C SER A 794 36.41 33.26 26.16
N ALA A 795 35.35 32.97 26.92
CA ALA A 795 35.47 32.55 28.32
C ALA A 795 36.01 31.11 28.47
N VAL A 796 35.65 30.21 27.55
CA VAL A 796 36.21 28.85 27.49
C VAL A 796 37.70 28.91 27.12
N GLU A 797 38.06 29.66 26.07
CA GLU A 797 39.46 29.90 25.69
C GLU A 797 40.27 30.49 26.85
N LYS A 798 39.77 31.54 27.50
CA LYS A 798 40.43 32.16 28.65
C LYS A 798 40.61 31.16 29.80
N SER A 799 39.66 30.27 30.03
CA SER A 799 39.77 29.23 31.05
C SER A 799 40.84 28.18 30.72
N TYR A 800 41.07 27.84 29.45
CA TYR A 800 42.20 27.00 29.03
C TYR A 800 43.55 27.71 29.24
N GLN A 801 43.65 28.99 28.87
CA GLN A 801 44.84 29.82 29.14
C GLN A 801 45.12 29.89 30.65
N ASP A 802 44.08 30.05 31.48
CA ASP A 802 44.18 30.08 32.94
C ASP A 802 44.59 28.73 33.55
N CYS A 803 44.37 27.61 32.85
CA CYS A 803 44.90 26.29 33.19
C CYS A 803 46.35 26.09 32.74
N GLY A 804 46.94 27.03 31.99
CA GLY A 804 48.31 26.93 31.46
C GLY A 804 48.45 26.28 30.08
N TRP A 805 47.38 26.24 29.27
CA TRP A 805 47.45 25.80 27.88
C TRP A 805 47.96 26.90 26.93
N ASP A 806 48.92 26.56 26.09
CA ASP A 806 49.28 27.31 24.89
C ASP A 806 48.25 26.99 23.79
N MET A 807 47.40 27.97 23.43
CA MET A 807 46.31 27.79 22.46
C MET A 807 46.80 27.60 21.01
N ILE A 808 48.07 27.91 20.71
CA ILE A 808 48.66 27.81 19.36
C ILE A 808 49.43 26.49 19.21
N ARG A 809 50.01 25.97 20.29
CA ARG A 809 50.75 24.70 20.31
C ARG A 809 49.94 23.52 20.86
N SER A 810 48.80 23.78 21.50
CA SER A 810 47.96 22.78 22.19
C SER A 810 48.73 21.92 23.20
N VAL A 811 49.56 22.56 24.03
CA VAL A 811 50.30 21.92 25.14
C VAL A 811 50.10 22.69 26.45
N ASN A 812 50.13 21.98 27.58
CA ASN A 812 49.99 22.58 28.91
C ASN A 812 51.33 22.59 29.67
N LYS A 813 51.73 23.76 30.22
CA LYS A 813 52.96 23.95 31.00
C LYS A 813 53.06 23.03 32.25
N TYR A 814 51.93 22.78 32.91
CA TYR A 814 51.82 22.06 34.19
C TYR A 814 51.51 20.54 34.00
N GLY A 815 51.22 20.13 32.78
CA GLY A 815 50.94 18.76 32.38
C GLY A 815 49.57 18.60 31.72
N GLU A 816 49.47 17.65 30.80
CA GLU A 816 48.30 17.41 29.93
C GLU A 816 47.03 16.93 30.68
N GLU A 817 47.09 16.71 32.00
CA GLU A 817 45.94 16.31 32.83
C GLU A 817 45.20 17.50 33.46
N LEU A 818 45.71 18.74 33.33
CA LEU A 818 45.10 19.93 33.93
C LEU A 818 44.17 20.64 32.93
N TYR A 819 42.87 20.46 33.13
CA TYR A 819 41.81 20.97 32.27
C TYR A 819 40.83 21.90 33.03
N PRO A 820 40.13 22.83 32.33
CA PRO A 820 39.14 23.72 32.94
C PRO A 820 37.97 23.00 33.61
N THR A 821 37.24 23.75 34.44
CA THR A 821 35.93 23.34 35.00
C THR A 821 34.82 24.33 34.62
N PHE A 822 33.56 23.93 34.81
CA PHE A 822 32.43 24.85 34.66
C PHE A 822 32.50 26.06 35.61
N ALA A 823 33.15 25.92 36.77
CA ALA A 823 33.35 27.03 37.71
C ALA A 823 34.39 28.05 37.20
N ASP A 824 35.38 27.61 36.42
CA ASP A 824 36.34 28.51 35.76
C ASP A 824 35.68 29.28 34.61
N VAL A 825 34.88 28.60 33.79
CA VAL A 825 34.14 29.24 32.69
C VAL A 825 33.08 30.22 33.22
N ALA A 826 32.36 29.86 34.28
CA ALA A 826 31.41 30.78 34.93
C ALA A 826 32.09 32.07 35.44
N ARG A 827 33.25 31.93 36.11
CA ARG A 827 34.08 33.06 36.56
C ARG A 827 34.49 33.94 35.38
N ASN A 828 35.09 33.35 34.35
CA ASN A 828 35.56 34.07 33.16
C ASN A 828 34.42 34.73 32.36
N ILE A 829 33.22 34.12 32.28
CA ILE A 829 32.04 34.80 31.69
C ILE A 829 31.65 36.04 32.49
N LYS A 830 31.61 35.95 33.83
CA LYS A 830 31.28 37.09 34.69
C LYS A 830 32.27 38.23 34.47
N ASP A 831 33.57 37.93 34.49
CA ASP A 831 34.63 38.92 34.38
C ASP A 831 34.70 39.53 32.96
N ILE A 832 34.46 38.75 31.90
CA ILE A 832 34.36 39.26 30.52
C ILE A 832 33.12 40.17 30.35
N ILE A 833 31.96 39.79 30.91
CA ILE A 833 30.74 40.62 30.81
C ILE A 833 30.88 41.90 31.66
N ASP A 834 31.49 41.85 32.84
CA ASP A 834 31.66 43.07 33.65
C ASP A 834 32.62 44.07 32.98
N ASN A 835 33.71 43.59 32.37
CA ASN A 835 34.71 44.46 31.73
C ASN A 835 34.42 44.86 30.27
N SER A 836 33.36 44.34 29.62
CA SER A 836 33.05 44.66 28.21
C SER A 836 32.41 46.04 28.00
N GLU A 837 32.35 46.50 26.75
CA GLU A 837 31.66 47.74 26.35
C GLU A 837 30.13 47.59 26.17
N PHE A 838 29.53 46.44 26.52
CA PHE A 838 28.08 46.25 26.43
C PHE A 838 27.32 47.20 27.39
N ASP A 839 26.13 47.63 26.98
CA ASP A 839 25.19 48.36 27.83
C ASP A 839 24.69 47.50 29.02
N GLN A 840 24.13 48.14 30.05
CA GLN A 840 23.72 47.44 31.27
C GLN A 840 22.58 46.43 31.05
N ASP A 841 21.70 46.64 30.07
CA ASP A 841 20.59 45.72 29.79
C ASP A 841 21.13 44.44 29.12
N ASN A 842 22.03 44.55 28.15
CA ASN A 842 22.73 43.41 27.56
C ASN A 842 23.65 42.71 28.57
N LYS A 843 24.39 43.43 29.43
CA LYS A 843 25.19 42.81 30.51
C LYS A 843 24.28 42.03 31.48
N GLY A 844 23.14 42.60 31.87
CA GLY A 844 22.15 41.95 32.72
C GLY A 844 21.55 40.70 32.06
N ALA A 845 21.15 40.80 30.79
CA ALA A 845 20.57 39.69 30.03
C ALA A 845 21.56 38.54 29.83
N TYR A 846 22.82 38.84 29.45
CA TYR A 846 23.87 37.83 29.27
C TYR A 846 24.24 37.14 30.60
N LYS A 847 24.33 37.88 31.71
CA LYS A 847 24.49 37.27 33.05
C LYS A 847 23.31 36.38 33.42
N GLY A 848 22.08 36.88 33.28
CA GLY A 848 20.87 36.13 33.65
C GLY A 848 20.66 34.82 32.87
N SER A 849 21.25 34.70 31.66
CA SER A 849 21.01 33.58 30.74
C SER A 849 22.19 32.61 30.54
N LEU A 850 23.44 33.09 30.58
CA LEU A 850 24.64 32.24 30.49
C LEU A 850 25.17 31.86 31.88
N LEU A 851 25.38 32.84 32.76
CA LEU A 851 26.00 32.58 34.08
C LEU A 851 25.12 31.68 34.93
N THR A 852 23.81 31.99 35.05
CA THR A 852 22.83 31.17 35.77
C THR A 852 22.77 29.72 35.26
N ARG A 853 22.95 29.50 33.95
CA ARG A 853 22.98 28.14 33.37
C ARG A 853 24.26 27.40 33.74
N LEU A 854 25.41 28.04 33.70
CA LEU A 854 26.70 27.43 34.08
C LEU A 854 26.81 27.17 35.58
N GLU A 855 26.32 28.07 36.42
CA GLU A 855 26.20 27.88 37.88
C GLU A 855 25.22 26.75 38.25
N SER A 856 24.25 26.44 37.37
CA SER A 856 23.40 25.25 37.49
C SER A 856 24.15 23.94 37.13
N LEU A 857 25.24 24.02 36.36
CA LEU A 857 26.08 22.85 36.04
C LEU A 857 27.16 22.55 37.08
N THR A 858 27.61 23.54 37.86
CA THR A 858 28.60 23.33 38.93
C THR A 858 28.02 22.71 40.21
N ASN A 859 26.70 22.75 40.37
CA ASN A 859 26.01 22.41 41.61
C ASN A 859 25.18 21.11 41.53
N GLY A 860 24.87 20.54 42.71
CA GLY A 860 23.99 19.38 42.86
C GLY A 860 24.43 18.17 42.03
N ILE A 861 23.47 17.50 41.37
CA ILE A 861 23.74 16.31 40.54
C ILE A 861 24.68 16.64 39.36
N ASN A 862 24.55 17.82 38.75
CA ASN A 862 25.42 18.21 37.65
C ASN A 862 26.88 18.35 38.12
N GLY A 863 27.09 18.96 39.29
CA GLY A 863 28.39 19.03 39.99
C GLY A 863 28.91 17.71 40.57
N MET A 864 28.23 16.59 40.35
CA MET A 864 28.75 15.23 40.58
C MET A 864 29.05 14.49 39.26
N ILE A 865 28.45 14.90 38.15
CA ILE A 865 28.67 14.33 36.81
C ILE A 865 29.84 15.03 36.11
N PHE A 866 29.89 16.36 36.19
CA PHE A 866 30.91 17.18 35.54
C PHE A 866 32.08 17.42 36.49
N VAL A 867 33.06 16.51 36.48
CA VAL A 867 34.17 16.44 37.45
C VAL A 867 35.50 16.08 36.79
N CYS A 868 36.62 16.49 37.39
CA CYS A 868 37.97 16.22 36.85
C CYS A 868 38.36 14.74 36.90
N ASP A 869 37.83 13.94 37.84
CA ASP A 869 38.01 12.48 37.86
C ASP A 869 36.96 11.77 36.99
N GLU A 870 37.14 11.85 35.67
CA GLU A 870 36.25 11.22 34.70
C GLU A 870 36.47 9.70 34.53
N ILE A 871 35.47 9.03 33.95
CA ILE A 871 35.59 7.66 33.45
C ILE A 871 36.47 7.68 32.20
N SER A 872 37.43 6.75 32.07
CA SER A 872 38.29 6.70 30.89
C SER A 872 37.49 6.33 29.62
N ASN A 873 37.78 7.02 28.51
CA ASN A 873 37.12 6.81 27.21
C ASN A 873 37.04 5.32 26.80
N GLN A 874 38.10 4.55 27.05
CA GLN A 874 38.14 3.10 26.79
C GLN A 874 37.00 2.34 27.50
N LYS A 875 36.73 2.64 28.77
CA LYS A 875 35.63 2.04 29.53
C LYS A 875 34.26 2.52 29.10
N LEU A 876 34.18 3.70 28.48
CA LEU A 876 32.92 4.32 28.04
C LEU A 876 32.54 3.90 26.61
N PHE A 877 33.52 3.54 25.77
CA PHE A 877 33.35 3.35 24.33
C PHE A 877 33.89 2.01 23.76
N ASP A 878 34.64 1.21 24.53
CA ASP A 878 35.14 -0.11 24.08
C ASP A 878 34.60 -1.30 24.93
N GLU A 879 33.89 -1.01 26.02
CA GLU A 879 33.07 -1.97 26.77
C GLU A 879 31.58 -1.87 26.36
N ASN A 880 30.70 -2.74 26.88
CA ASN A 880 29.25 -2.51 26.72
C ASN A 880 28.76 -1.62 27.86
N VAL A 881 28.11 -0.50 27.53
CA VAL A 881 27.79 0.55 28.50
C VAL A 881 26.35 1.05 28.36
N ILE A 882 25.72 1.37 29.48
CA ILE A 882 24.40 2.01 29.55
C ILE A 882 24.52 3.27 30.40
N VAL A 883 24.21 4.42 29.81
CA VAL A 883 24.16 5.74 30.45
C VAL A 883 22.70 6.09 30.70
N ASP A 884 22.24 5.87 31.94
CA ASP A 884 20.86 6.10 32.36
C ASP A 884 20.65 7.53 32.87
N LEU A 885 20.05 8.36 32.02
CA LEU A 885 19.69 9.75 32.30
C LEU A 885 18.20 9.92 32.61
N SER A 886 17.44 8.83 32.79
CA SER A 886 16.00 8.86 33.06
C SER A 886 15.62 9.71 34.28
N ARG A 887 16.51 9.81 35.27
CA ARG A 887 16.31 10.60 36.50
C ARG A 887 16.73 12.08 36.40
N VAL A 888 17.27 12.53 35.26
CA VAL A 888 17.51 13.95 35.00
C VAL A 888 16.17 14.65 34.75
N GLY A 889 15.95 15.82 35.36
CA GLY A 889 14.70 16.56 35.21
C GLY A 889 14.64 17.45 33.95
N SER A 890 15.68 18.24 33.71
CA SER A 890 15.73 19.21 32.61
C SER A 890 16.07 18.55 31.28
N THR A 891 15.29 18.85 30.24
CA THR A 891 15.58 18.45 28.86
C THR A 891 16.89 19.08 28.36
N GLU A 892 17.14 20.37 28.62
CA GLU A 892 18.41 21.03 28.23
C GLU A 892 19.63 20.27 28.79
N THR A 893 19.53 19.76 30.03
CA THR A 893 20.61 19.00 30.66
C THR A 893 20.76 17.60 30.07
N LYS A 894 19.66 16.94 29.65
CA LYS A 894 19.73 15.67 28.91
C LYS A 894 20.41 15.85 27.57
N SER A 895 19.98 16.83 26.77
CA SER A 895 20.60 17.22 25.50
C SER A 895 22.09 17.48 25.69
N LEU A 896 22.47 18.23 26.73
CA LEU A 896 23.86 18.55 27.01
C LEU A 896 24.69 17.31 27.33
N ILE A 897 24.24 16.42 28.23
CA ILE A 897 24.98 15.20 28.55
C ILE A 897 25.07 14.28 27.33
N MET A 898 24.00 14.13 26.54
CA MET A 898 24.01 13.38 25.28
C MET A 898 25.04 13.96 24.30
N GLY A 899 25.05 15.28 24.10
CA GLY A 899 26.00 15.96 23.22
C GLY A 899 27.46 15.82 23.67
N MET A 900 27.74 15.92 24.97
CA MET A 900 29.09 15.72 25.52
C MET A 900 29.59 14.28 25.38
N VAL A 901 28.69 13.29 25.53
CA VAL A 901 29.02 11.87 25.28
C VAL A 901 29.31 11.63 23.80
N VAL A 902 28.53 12.21 22.88
CA VAL A 902 28.77 12.13 21.43
C VAL A 902 30.07 12.82 21.02
N LEU A 903 30.38 14.00 21.58
CA LEU A 903 31.64 14.72 21.37
C LEU A 903 32.85 13.87 21.82
N LYS A 904 32.82 13.36 23.06
CA LYS A 904 33.87 12.49 23.61
C LYS A 904 34.08 11.23 22.78
N LEU A 905 33.00 10.62 22.30
CA LEU A 905 33.04 9.45 21.41
C LEU A 905 33.70 9.80 20.07
N GLN A 906 33.28 10.90 19.43
CA GLN A 906 33.84 11.35 18.16
C GLN A 906 35.34 11.59 18.28
N GLU A 907 35.78 12.36 19.27
CA GLU A 907 37.20 12.70 19.48
C GLU A 907 38.04 11.46 19.82
N TYR A 908 37.47 10.50 20.55
CA TYR A 908 38.15 9.23 20.83
C TYR A 908 38.25 8.32 19.60
N ARG A 909 37.22 8.26 18.74
CA ARG A 909 37.28 7.51 17.48
C ARG A 909 38.22 8.15 16.47
N MET A 910 38.25 9.49 16.37
CA MET A 910 39.16 10.25 15.51
C MET A 910 40.65 10.07 15.85
N THR A 911 40.99 9.64 17.06
CA THR A 911 42.38 9.42 17.51
C THR A 911 42.85 7.97 17.42
N ASN A 912 42.04 7.08 16.83
CA ASN A 912 42.41 5.69 16.52
C ASN A 912 42.68 5.53 15.00
N ASP A 913 43.82 4.96 14.63
CA ASP A 913 44.31 4.87 13.22
C ASP A 913 43.46 4.02 12.24
N ASP A 914 42.44 3.30 12.72
CA ASP A 914 41.65 2.35 11.92
C ASP A 914 40.61 3.03 11.00
N MET A 915 41.09 3.64 9.91
CA MET A 915 40.24 4.19 8.84
C MET A 915 39.53 3.10 8.02
N ASN A 916 38.24 3.32 7.73
CA ASN A 916 37.34 2.39 7.02
C ASN A 916 37.15 1.04 7.74
N ALA A 917 37.13 1.05 9.07
CA ALA A 917 36.88 -0.14 9.87
C ALA A 917 35.45 -0.71 9.66
N GLU A 918 35.32 -2.02 9.80
CA GLU A 918 34.02 -2.68 9.91
C GLU A 918 33.31 -2.33 11.24
N LEU A 919 32.02 -2.69 11.36
CA LEU A 919 31.24 -2.43 12.59
C LEU A 919 31.88 -3.11 13.82
N LYS A 920 32.45 -2.27 14.70
CA LYS A 920 33.04 -2.64 15.99
C LYS A 920 32.12 -2.32 17.17
N HIS A 921 31.42 -1.19 17.10
CA HIS A 921 30.63 -0.65 18.21
C HIS A 921 29.32 -0.01 17.71
N LEU A 922 28.27 -0.07 18.53
CA LEU A 922 26.94 0.50 18.26
C LEU A 922 26.55 1.53 19.33
N THR A 923 26.29 2.77 18.94
CA THR A 923 25.81 3.82 19.86
C THR A 923 24.31 4.07 19.67
N VAL A 924 23.51 3.77 20.70
CA VAL A 924 22.06 4.03 20.73
C VAL A 924 21.77 5.40 21.34
N LEU A 925 21.07 6.24 20.57
CA LEU A 925 20.48 7.49 21.04
C LEU A 925 18.95 7.33 21.06
N GLU A 926 18.39 7.07 22.24
CA GLU A 926 16.94 7.08 22.48
C GLU A 926 16.41 8.51 22.65
N GLU A 927 15.18 8.76 22.20
CA GLU A 927 14.55 10.09 22.13
C GLU A 927 15.49 11.14 21.52
N ALA A 928 16.07 10.82 20.36
CA ALA A 928 17.12 11.60 19.73
C ALA A 928 16.73 13.06 19.40
N HIS A 929 15.44 13.40 19.28
CA HIS A 929 14.94 14.76 19.13
C HIS A 929 15.38 15.72 20.25
N ASN A 930 15.78 15.20 21.43
CA ASN A 930 16.34 16.03 22.49
C ASN A 930 17.67 16.69 22.06
N LEU A 931 18.46 16.02 21.24
CA LEU A 931 19.74 16.52 20.71
C LEU A 931 19.61 17.03 19.27
N LEU A 932 18.94 16.27 18.41
CA LEU A 932 18.88 16.47 16.95
C LEU A 932 17.54 17.09 16.49
N LYS A 933 17.03 18.06 17.27
CA LYS A 933 15.76 18.76 17.03
C LYS A 933 15.72 19.51 15.69
N ARG A 934 14.59 19.42 15.01
CA ARG A 934 14.29 20.19 13.81
C ARG A 934 14.06 21.67 14.12
N THR A 935 14.61 22.55 13.30
CA THR A 935 14.32 24.00 13.32
C THR A 935 13.36 24.41 12.21
N SER A 936 12.47 25.36 12.49
CA SER A 936 11.54 25.92 11.50
C SER A 936 12.27 26.84 10.51
N THR A 937 12.41 26.39 9.26
CA THR A 937 12.98 27.18 8.14
C THR A 937 12.14 28.38 7.73
N GLU A 938 10.90 28.51 8.23
CA GLU A 938 9.96 29.58 7.86
C GLU A 938 10.10 30.85 8.71
N GLN A 939 10.90 30.84 9.80
CA GLN A 939 11.15 32.03 10.59
C GLN A 939 12.47 32.71 10.19
N SER A 940 12.35 33.85 9.51
CA SER A 940 13.46 34.72 9.12
C SER A 940 14.07 35.49 10.31
N SER A 941 14.65 34.75 11.24
CA SER A 941 15.42 35.27 12.38
C SER A 941 16.80 34.62 12.40
N GLU A 942 17.86 35.41 12.60
CA GLU A 942 19.25 34.92 12.50
C GLU A 942 19.55 33.80 13.50
N SER A 943 18.90 33.81 14.66
CA SER A 943 19.00 32.76 15.70
C SER A 943 18.46 31.40 15.24
N ALA A 944 17.41 31.35 14.42
CA ALA A 944 16.88 30.08 13.90
C ALA A 944 17.89 29.40 12.96
N ASN A 945 18.56 30.18 12.12
CA ASN A 945 19.58 29.69 11.18
C ASN A 945 20.82 29.12 11.91
N LEU A 946 21.27 29.77 12.98
CA LEU A 946 22.43 29.29 13.77
C LEU A 946 22.13 27.96 14.47
N LEU A 947 20.95 27.83 15.08
CA LEU A 947 20.54 26.61 15.77
C LEU A 947 20.41 25.42 14.80
N GLY A 948 19.75 25.65 13.65
CA GLY A 948 19.55 24.63 12.61
C GLY A 948 20.87 24.16 12.00
N LYS A 949 21.76 25.10 11.66
CA LYS A 949 23.10 24.79 11.16
C LYS A 949 23.92 23.96 12.17
N SER A 950 23.83 24.29 13.46
CA SER A 950 24.54 23.53 14.50
C SER A 950 24.04 22.09 14.63
N VAL A 951 22.72 21.87 14.46
CA VAL A 951 22.14 20.51 14.40
C VAL A 951 22.56 19.76 13.13
N GLU A 952 22.57 20.41 11.96
CA GLU A 952 23.06 19.79 10.72
C GLU A 952 24.56 19.42 10.81
N MET A 953 25.39 20.28 11.40
CA MET A 953 26.81 20.01 11.61
C MET A 953 27.02 18.81 12.55
N LEU A 954 26.29 18.73 13.67
CA LEU A 954 26.32 17.57 14.57
C LEU A 954 25.80 16.28 13.90
N SER A 955 24.77 16.37 13.06
CA SER A 955 24.23 15.25 12.28
C SER A 955 25.22 14.73 11.23
N ASN A 956 26.00 15.63 10.61
CA ASN A 956 27.06 15.26 9.68
C ASN A 956 28.30 14.70 10.40
N ALA A 957 28.67 15.25 11.57
CA ALA A 957 29.72 14.68 12.43
C ALA A 957 29.38 13.25 12.89
N ILE A 958 28.11 12.97 13.18
CA ILE A 958 27.60 11.60 13.42
C ILE A 958 27.77 10.75 12.15
N ALA A 959 27.37 11.26 10.98
CA ALA A 959 27.47 10.56 9.70
C ALA A 959 28.92 10.27 9.24
N GLU A 960 29.91 11.01 9.75
CA GLU A 960 31.33 10.75 9.50
C GLU A 960 31.87 9.59 10.35
N MET A 961 31.35 9.37 11.56
CA MET A 961 31.85 8.32 12.47
C MET A 961 31.73 6.89 11.94
N ARG A 962 30.90 6.66 10.90
CA ARG A 962 30.84 5.38 10.15
C ARG A 962 32.22 4.89 9.66
N THR A 963 33.17 5.80 9.42
CA THR A 963 34.52 5.45 8.94
C THR A 963 35.38 4.76 9.99
N TYR A 964 35.07 4.95 11.29
CA TYR A 964 35.79 4.33 12.41
C TYR A 964 35.12 3.03 12.91
N GLY A 965 34.12 2.51 12.19
CA GLY A 965 33.38 1.30 12.57
C GLY A 965 32.29 1.54 13.64
N GLU A 966 31.87 2.79 13.82
CA GLU A 966 30.91 3.24 14.83
C GLU A 966 29.50 3.41 14.22
N GLY A 967 28.56 2.54 14.61
CA GLY A 967 27.20 2.51 14.07
C GLY A 967 26.16 3.14 14.99
N PHE A 968 25.61 4.30 14.62
CA PHE A 968 24.54 4.92 15.40
C PHE A 968 23.17 4.25 15.18
N ILE A 969 22.45 3.98 16.26
CA ILE A 969 21.02 3.61 16.25
C ILE A 969 20.25 4.79 16.84
N ILE A 970 19.50 5.48 15.99
CA ILE A 970 18.75 6.69 16.33
C ILE A 970 17.28 6.28 16.51
N ALA A 971 16.79 6.30 17.74
CA ALA A 971 15.46 5.83 18.11
C ALA A 971 14.57 7.00 18.56
N ASP A 972 13.40 7.17 17.93
CA ASP A 972 12.51 8.30 18.23
C ASP A 972 11.02 7.97 18.03
N GLN A 973 10.14 8.68 18.75
CA GLN A 973 8.69 8.49 18.69
C GLN A 973 8.02 9.34 17.59
N ALA A 974 8.59 10.51 17.28
CA ALA A 974 7.96 11.56 16.46
C ALA A 974 8.96 12.09 15.41
N PRO A 975 9.11 11.42 14.25
CA PRO A 975 10.14 11.74 13.27
C PRO A 975 10.06 13.17 12.72
N GLY A 976 8.87 13.80 12.71
CA GLY A 976 8.72 15.21 12.35
C GLY A 976 9.46 16.21 13.25
N LEU A 977 9.83 15.81 14.48
CA LEU A 977 10.64 16.61 15.42
C LEU A 977 12.15 16.48 15.20
N LEU A 978 12.61 15.49 14.42
CA LEU A 978 14.03 15.31 14.07
C LEU A 978 14.40 16.13 12.83
N ASP A 979 15.66 16.57 12.77
CA ASP A 979 16.14 17.21 11.55
C ASP A 979 16.23 16.23 10.36
N MET A 980 15.97 16.77 9.16
CA MET A 980 15.96 16.03 7.89
C MET A 980 17.29 15.36 7.56
N SER A 981 18.42 15.95 7.96
CA SER A 981 19.75 15.37 7.75
C SER A 981 19.88 14.01 8.42
N VAL A 982 19.30 13.81 9.61
CA VAL A 982 19.39 12.57 10.40
C VAL A 982 18.71 11.41 9.68
N ILE A 983 17.49 11.64 9.18
CA ILE A 983 16.67 10.64 8.48
C ILE A 983 17.27 10.34 7.09
N ARG A 984 17.94 11.32 6.47
CA ARG A 984 18.66 11.15 5.19
C ARG A 984 19.97 10.37 5.36
N ASN A 985 20.77 10.70 6.38
CA ASN A 985 22.12 10.18 6.57
C ASN A 985 22.14 8.74 7.14
N THR A 986 21.02 8.23 7.66
CA THR A 986 20.85 6.85 8.13
C THR A 986 20.52 5.89 6.99
N ASN A 987 21.33 4.84 6.79
CA ASN A 987 21.13 3.81 5.78
C ASN A 987 19.93 2.91 6.14
N THR A 988 20.01 2.20 7.26
CA THR A 988 18.96 1.25 7.69
C THR A 988 17.77 2.02 8.26
N LYS A 989 16.55 1.69 7.83
CA LYS A 989 15.31 2.31 8.31
C LYS A 989 14.32 1.24 8.76
N ILE A 990 13.84 1.38 10.00
CA ILE A 990 12.87 0.48 10.63
C ILE A 990 11.69 1.30 11.13
N ILE A 991 10.61 1.29 10.37
CA ILE A 991 9.43 2.13 10.57
C ILE A 991 8.29 1.26 11.12
N MET A 992 8.06 1.36 12.42
CA MET A 992 6.91 0.73 13.09
C MET A 992 5.66 1.63 12.98
N ARG A 993 4.52 1.19 13.53
CA ARG A 993 3.24 1.93 13.39
C ARG A 993 3.35 3.42 13.77
N LEU A 994 3.07 4.29 12.80
CA LEU A 994 2.97 5.75 12.95
C LEU A 994 1.53 6.21 12.63
N PRO A 995 0.83 6.94 13.51
CA PRO A 995 -0.53 7.39 13.22
C PRO A 995 -0.56 8.64 12.31
N GLU A 996 0.32 9.62 12.57
CA GLU A 996 0.30 10.91 11.88
C GLU A 996 0.67 10.77 10.40
N GLN A 997 0.09 11.61 9.53
CA GLN A 997 0.31 11.53 8.08
C GLN A 997 1.63 12.18 7.66
N SER A 998 1.94 13.34 8.22
CA SER A 998 3.22 14.06 8.13
C SER A 998 4.42 13.13 8.37
N ASP A 999 4.43 12.46 9.53
CA ASP A 999 5.45 11.50 9.93
C ASP A 999 5.57 10.34 8.93
N ARG A 1000 4.45 9.74 8.51
CA ARG A 1000 4.43 8.62 7.56
C ARG A 1000 4.95 8.99 6.18
N GLU A 1001 4.57 10.15 5.65
CA GLU A 1001 5.06 10.66 4.36
C GLU A 1001 6.56 10.97 4.43
N LEU A 1002 7.00 11.60 5.53
CA LEU A 1002 8.41 11.91 5.80
C LEU A 1002 9.28 10.65 5.78
N VAL A 1003 9.00 9.68 6.66
CA VAL A 1003 9.88 8.50 6.80
C VAL A 1003 9.64 7.47 5.70
N GLY A 1004 8.41 7.37 5.19
CA GLY A 1004 8.07 6.44 4.12
C GLY A 1004 8.77 6.78 2.81
N ARG A 1005 8.77 8.07 2.40
CA ARG A 1005 9.54 8.51 1.22
C ARG A 1005 11.04 8.32 1.42
N ALA A 1006 11.55 8.55 2.63
CA ALA A 1006 12.96 8.30 2.96
C ALA A 1006 13.35 6.81 2.99
N ALA A 1007 12.38 5.88 2.99
CA ALA A 1007 12.55 4.42 2.96
C ALA A 1007 11.99 3.77 1.68
N ASN A 1008 11.82 4.55 0.60
CA ASN A 1008 11.33 4.10 -0.71
C ASN A 1008 9.96 3.39 -0.68
N LEU A 1009 9.05 3.84 0.20
CA LEU A 1009 7.66 3.36 0.23
C LEU A 1009 6.80 4.07 -0.81
N ASN A 1010 5.86 3.34 -1.43
CA ASN A 1010 4.81 3.94 -2.28
C ASN A 1010 3.61 4.46 -1.45
N ASP A 1011 2.73 5.27 -2.04
CA ASP A 1011 1.64 5.95 -1.31
C ASP A 1011 0.66 5.00 -0.60
N ASP A 1012 0.44 3.78 -1.10
CA ASP A 1012 -0.39 2.78 -0.43
C ASP A 1012 0.33 2.15 0.77
N GLN A 1013 1.63 1.87 0.64
CA GLN A 1013 2.49 1.42 1.73
C GLN A 1013 2.59 2.50 2.84
N ILE A 1014 2.67 3.77 2.47
CA ILE A 1014 2.62 4.93 3.38
C ILE A 1014 1.27 5.03 4.12
N GLN A 1015 0.17 4.61 3.50
CA GLN A 1015 -1.13 4.47 4.18
C GLN A 1015 -1.15 3.26 5.13
N GLU A 1016 -0.54 2.13 4.75
CA GLU A 1016 -0.49 0.91 5.57
C GLU A 1016 0.31 1.07 6.88
N LEU A 1017 1.31 1.96 6.91
CA LEU A 1017 2.08 2.29 8.12
C LEU A 1017 1.21 2.65 9.35
N ALA A 1018 0.01 3.18 9.16
CA ALA A 1018 -0.91 3.48 10.26
C ALA A 1018 -1.62 2.24 10.83
N LYS A 1019 -1.75 1.16 10.04
CA LYS A 1019 -2.48 -0.07 10.39
C LYS A 1019 -1.59 -1.13 11.06
N LEU A 1020 -0.27 -1.04 10.94
CA LEU A 1020 0.67 -2.10 11.35
C LEU A 1020 0.46 -2.57 12.82
N PRO A 1021 0.39 -3.89 13.07
CA PRO A 1021 0.24 -4.41 14.43
C PRO A 1021 1.54 -4.27 15.23
N CYS A 1022 1.44 -4.34 16.57
CA CYS A 1022 2.59 -4.23 17.48
C CYS A 1022 3.69 -5.26 17.13
N GLY A 1023 4.94 -4.81 17.07
CA GLY A 1023 6.10 -5.61 16.68
C GLY A 1023 6.25 -5.85 15.17
N VAL A 1024 5.40 -5.25 14.32
CA VAL A 1024 5.63 -5.20 12.86
C VAL A 1024 6.21 -3.85 12.46
N ALA A 1025 7.17 -3.88 11.54
CA ALA A 1025 7.81 -2.70 10.98
C ALA A 1025 8.01 -2.86 9.46
N ALA A 1026 7.93 -1.77 8.71
CA ALA A 1026 8.55 -1.69 7.39
C ALA A 1026 10.07 -1.55 7.58
N VAL A 1027 10.84 -2.41 6.91
CA VAL A 1027 12.30 -2.49 7.00
C VAL A 1027 12.89 -2.27 5.62
N TYR A 1028 13.91 -1.40 5.56
CA TYR A 1028 14.67 -1.09 4.37
C TYR A 1028 16.15 -0.88 4.75
N GLN A 1029 17.06 -1.35 3.90
CA GLN A 1029 18.45 -0.92 3.85
C GLN A 1029 18.74 -0.44 2.42
N ASN A 1030 19.72 0.42 2.23
CA ASN A 1030 20.23 0.73 0.90
C ASN A 1030 20.68 -0.56 0.18
N GLU A 1031 20.68 -0.51 -1.15
CA GLU A 1031 20.84 -1.66 -2.04
C GLU A 1031 19.76 -2.76 -1.92
N TRP A 1032 18.70 -2.60 -1.10
CA TRP A 1032 17.51 -3.47 -1.18
C TRP A 1032 16.62 -3.01 -2.33
N VAL A 1033 16.14 -3.96 -3.14
CA VAL A 1033 15.28 -3.69 -4.31
C VAL A 1033 13.95 -3.03 -3.91
N GLN A 1034 13.41 -3.43 -2.76
CA GLN A 1034 12.13 -2.95 -2.24
C GLN A 1034 12.05 -3.09 -0.71
N PRO A 1035 11.23 -2.27 -0.02
CA PRO A 1035 10.94 -2.43 1.40
C PRO A 1035 10.17 -3.73 1.69
N VAL A 1036 10.45 -4.36 2.84
CA VAL A 1036 9.73 -5.54 3.33
C VAL A 1036 9.01 -5.22 4.65
N LEU A 1037 7.91 -5.90 4.96
CA LEU A 1037 7.37 -5.91 6.32
C LEU A 1037 8.04 -7.04 7.12
N CYS A 1038 8.55 -6.71 8.30
CA CYS A 1038 9.15 -7.64 9.25
C CYS A 1038 8.31 -7.69 10.53
N LYS A 1039 7.94 -8.89 10.97
CA LYS A 1039 7.57 -9.16 12.36
C LYS A 1039 8.86 -9.38 13.16
N VAL A 1040 9.24 -8.38 13.95
CA VAL A 1040 10.41 -8.41 14.81
C VAL A 1040 10.21 -9.46 15.91
N ASP A 1041 11.22 -10.28 16.17
CA ASP A 1041 11.19 -11.28 17.24
C ASP A 1041 11.05 -10.60 18.62
N LYS A 1042 10.32 -11.25 19.55
CA LYS A 1042 10.28 -10.75 20.94
C LYS A 1042 11.57 -11.11 21.66
N HIS A 1043 12.26 -10.10 22.18
CA HIS A 1043 13.45 -10.28 23.02
C HIS A 1043 13.10 -11.09 24.28
N LYS A 1044 13.98 -12.01 24.66
CA LYS A 1044 13.83 -12.88 25.84
C LYS A 1044 14.53 -12.24 27.04
N GLU A 1045 13.78 -11.47 27.81
CA GLU A 1045 14.26 -10.84 29.05
C GLU A 1045 14.99 -11.83 29.96
N SER A 1046 16.20 -11.47 30.41
CA SER A 1046 16.84 -12.20 31.49
C SER A 1046 16.04 -11.95 32.78
N GLY A 1047 15.48 -13.00 33.38
CA GLY A 1047 14.58 -12.88 34.54
C GLY A 1047 15.27 -12.51 35.87
N LYS A 1048 16.35 -11.73 35.83
CA LYS A 1048 17.09 -11.22 36.99
C LYS A 1048 17.06 -9.69 37.00
N PRO A 1049 16.67 -9.05 38.11
CA PRO A 1049 16.75 -7.60 38.21
C PRO A 1049 18.21 -7.14 38.15
N TYR A 1050 18.41 -5.88 37.76
CA TYR A 1050 19.66 -5.18 38.02
C TYR A 1050 19.76 -4.88 39.52
N GLU A 1051 20.81 -5.38 40.16
CA GLU A 1051 21.12 -5.14 41.57
C GLU A 1051 22.45 -4.39 41.66
N TYR A 1052 22.49 -3.36 42.50
CA TYR A 1052 23.69 -2.56 42.77
C TYR A 1052 23.79 -2.29 44.27
N SER A 1053 24.91 -2.69 44.85
CA SER A 1053 25.35 -2.27 46.18
C SER A 1053 26.27 -1.06 46.03
N ALA A 1054 25.89 0.07 46.61
CA ALA A 1054 26.82 1.18 46.77
C ALA A 1054 27.95 0.76 47.75
N GLU A 1055 29.21 0.97 47.36
CA GLU A 1055 30.34 0.85 48.27
C GLU A 1055 30.34 2.06 49.23
N GLU A 1056 30.39 1.79 50.55
CA GLU A 1056 30.08 2.78 51.60
C GLU A 1056 31.04 3.99 51.61
N ASP A 1057 32.26 3.85 51.10
CA ASP A 1057 33.31 4.88 51.08
C ASP A 1057 33.25 5.84 49.86
N THR A 1058 32.40 5.59 48.86
CA THR A 1058 32.63 6.16 47.50
C THR A 1058 32.19 7.62 47.30
N TYR A 1059 31.14 8.08 48.00
CA TYR A 1059 30.46 9.35 47.67
C TYR A 1059 30.01 10.15 48.91
N ILE A 1060 30.97 10.78 49.57
CA ILE A 1060 30.75 11.80 50.61
C ILE A 1060 31.67 13.00 50.32
N ASP A 1061 31.26 14.22 50.70
CA ASP A 1061 32.12 15.41 50.74
C ASP A 1061 33.41 15.19 51.57
N ASP A 1062 33.47 14.14 52.38
CA ASP A 1062 34.67 13.70 53.10
C ASP A 1062 35.81 13.26 52.17
N ALA A 1063 35.57 13.02 50.87
CA ALA A 1063 36.64 12.92 49.88
C ALA A 1063 37.29 14.29 49.57
N GLU A 1064 36.51 15.36 49.52
CA GLU A 1064 37.01 16.72 49.28
C GLU A 1064 37.62 17.31 50.57
N ARG A 1065 36.97 17.14 51.72
CA ARG A 1065 37.58 17.41 53.03
C ARG A 1065 38.78 16.51 53.30
N GLY A 1066 38.80 15.28 52.78
CA GLY A 1066 39.91 14.34 52.90
C GLY A 1066 41.13 14.78 52.11
N VAL A 1067 40.97 15.14 50.82
CA VAL A 1067 42.09 15.64 49.99
C VAL A 1067 42.52 17.04 50.44
N SER A 1068 41.58 17.94 50.71
CA SER A 1068 41.88 19.30 51.19
C SER A 1068 42.51 19.27 52.60
N GLY A 1069 41.98 18.45 53.50
CA GLY A 1069 42.54 18.22 54.84
C GLY A 1069 43.91 17.52 54.82
N SER A 1070 44.15 16.58 53.89
CA SER A 1070 45.47 15.96 53.70
C SER A 1070 46.49 16.93 53.11
N LEU A 1071 46.07 17.81 52.20
CA LEU A 1071 46.89 18.90 51.67
C LEU A 1071 47.23 19.90 52.78
N LEU A 1072 46.24 20.27 53.61
CA LEU A 1072 46.42 21.13 54.77
C LEU A 1072 47.37 20.50 55.81
N ASP A 1073 47.21 19.23 56.19
CA ASP A 1073 48.14 18.54 57.10
C ASP A 1073 49.56 18.49 56.54
N CYS A 1074 49.71 18.19 55.24
CA CYS A 1074 51.01 18.17 54.57
C CYS A 1074 51.68 19.56 54.58
N ILE A 1075 50.93 20.63 54.31
CA ILE A 1075 51.42 22.02 54.45
C ILE A 1075 51.80 22.30 55.90
N MET A 1076 50.84 22.17 56.83
CA MET A 1076 50.93 22.65 58.20
C MET A 1076 51.96 21.90 59.05
N ASN A 1077 52.00 20.56 58.96
CA ASN A 1077 52.85 19.74 59.82
C ASN A 1077 54.21 19.39 59.19
N LYS A 1078 54.34 19.48 57.85
CA LYS A 1078 55.52 18.99 57.12
C LYS A 1078 56.22 20.06 56.30
N GLU A 1079 55.57 20.73 55.35
CA GLU A 1079 56.27 21.65 54.45
C GLU A 1079 56.53 23.05 55.04
N LEU A 1080 55.68 23.56 55.95
CA LEU A 1080 56.02 24.75 56.79
C LEU A 1080 57.33 24.59 57.58
N PHE A 1081 57.78 23.35 57.78
CA PHE A 1081 59.01 23.01 58.48
C PHE A 1081 60.05 22.32 57.56
N ARG A 1082 59.83 22.31 56.22
CA ARG A 1082 60.63 21.62 55.19
C ARG A 1082 61.04 20.17 55.56
N LYS A 1083 60.13 19.40 56.19
CA LYS A 1083 60.46 18.06 56.74
C LYS A 1083 60.48 16.91 55.70
N SER A 1084 59.89 17.09 54.52
CA SER A 1084 59.54 15.95 53.62
C SER A 1084 60.16 15.98 52.22
N ASN A 1085 61.01 16.97 51.90
CA ASN A 1085 61.60 17.19 50.58
C ASN A 1085 60.56 17.02 49.44
N LYS A 1086 59.38 17.65 49.56
CA LYS A 1086 58.26 17.61 48.61
C LYS A 1086 57.66 16.21 48.32
N ARG A 1087 58.20 15.13 48.89
CA ARG A 1087 57.92 13.73 48.48
C ARG A 1087 56.51 13.25 48.79
N GLU A 1088 55.89 13.73 49.86
CA GLU A 1088 54.49 13.44 50.15
C GLU A 1088 53.53 14.30 49.35
N MET A 1089 53.85 15.60 49.21
CA MET A 1089 53.14 16.53 48.35
C MET A 1089 53.04 16.01 46.91
N GLN A 1090 54.11 15.37 46.41
CA GLN A 1090 54.16 14.73 45.09
C GLN A 1090 53.29 13.47 44.97
N LYS A 1091 52.98 12.77 46.08
CA LYS A 1091 51.94 11.71 46.08
C LYS A 1091 50.53 12.30 46.02
N LEU A 1092 50.31 13.43 46.70
CA LEU A 1092 49.02 14.13 46.69
C LEU A 1092 48.69 14.78 45.34
N LYS A 1093 49.70 15.13 44.51
CA LYS A 1093 49.52 15.75 43.18
C LYS A 1093 48.38 15.14 42.36
N GLY A 1094 48.35 13.81 42.19
CA GLY A 1094 47.33 13.14 41.39
C GLY A 1094 45.91 13.27 41.96
N LEU A 1095 45.77 13.21 43.29
CA LEU A 1095 44.50 13.41 43.98
C LEU A 1095 44.04 14.88 43.91
N VAL A 1096 44.96 15.83 44.06
CA VAL A 1096 44.63 17.26 43.99
C VAL A 1096 44.21 17.68 42.58
N ILE A 1097 44.89 17.22 41.52
CA ILE A 1097 44.48 17.49 40.12
C ILE A 1097 43.06 16.96 39.85
N LYS A 1098 42.75 15.76 40.34
CA LYS A 1098 41.43 15.10 40.22
C LYS A 1098 40.35 15.70 41.13
N SER A 1099 40.71 16.44 42.17
CA SER A 1099 39.78 17.06 43.12
C SER A 1099 39.02 18.26 42.56
N LYS A 1100 38.07 18.79 43.36
CA LYS A 1100 37.31 20.02 43.08
C LYS A 1100 38.02 21.32 43.52
N LEU A 1101 39.24 21.23 44.07
CA LEU A 1101 40.05 22.40 44.44
C LEU A 1101 40.25 23.35 43.24
N SER A 1102 40.45 24.64 43.51
CA SER A 1102 40.50 25.66 42.46
C SER A 1102 41.66 25.42 41.48
N THR A 1103 41.43 25.77 40.22
CA THR A 1103 42.45 25.69 39.16
C THR A 1103 43.70 26.51 39.47
N GLN A 1104 43.61 27.55 40.31
CA GLN A 1104 44.78 28.27 40.82
C GLN A 1104 45.63 27.37 41.72
N VAL A 1105 45.05 26.84 42.81
CA VAL A 1105 45.71 25.91 43.75
C VAL A 1105 46.34 24.71 43.05
N LYS A 1106 45.68 24.17 42.01
CA LYS A 1106 46.23 23.08 41.19
C LYS A 1106 47.52 23.48 40.46
N LYS A 1107 47.63 24.70 39.95
CA LYS A 1107 48.86 25.22 39.33
C LYS A 1107 49.92 25.51 40.39
N ASP A 1108 49.57 26.23 41.46
CA ASP A 1108 50.52 26.64 42.50
C ASP A 1108 51.19 25.42 43.13
N LEU A 1109 50.43 24.33 43.33
CA LEU A 1109 50.93 23.04 43.77
C LEU A 1109 51.92 22.42 42.77
N VAL A 1110 51.62 22.45 41.47
CA VAL A 1110 52.52 21.89 40.45
C VAL A 1110 53.77 22.76 40.27
N GLU A 1111 53.65 24.07 40.35
CA GLU A 1111 54.75 25.04 40.31
C GLU A 1111 55.69 24.84 41.52
N TYR A 1112 55.12 24.78 42.74
CA TYR A 1112 55.86 24.42 43.97
C TYR A 1112 56.53 23.04 43.89
N LEU A 1113 55.89 22.06 43.25
CA LEU A 1113 56.49 20.73 43.01
C LEU A 1113 57.57 20.71 41.93
N SER A 1114 57.71 21.77 41.12
CA SER A 1114 58.63 21.84 39.97
C SER A 1114 59.81 22.81 40.17
N CYS A 1115 59.73 23.72 41.14
CA CYS A 1115 60.80 24.69 41.44
C CYS A 1115 61.93 24.09 42.32
N ASP A 1116 63.09 24.74 42.28
CA ASP A 1116 64.24 24.43 43.14
C ASP A 1116 64.12 25.05 44.56
N ASP A 1117 65.02 24.68 45.47
CA ASP A 1117 64.92 25.00 46.91
C ASP A 1117 64.99 26.49 47.27
N GLU A 1118 65.50 27.34 46.36
CA GLU A 1118 65.58 28.79 46.48
C GLU A 1118 64.20 29.44 46.26
N GLU A 1119 63.52 29.13 45.16
CA GLU A 1119 62.17 29.61 44.82
C GLU A 1119 61.04 28.88 45.59
N ALA A 1120 61.37 27.77 46.24
CA ALA A 1120 60.43 26.94 46.99
C ALA A 1120 59.69 27.66 48.13
N LEU A 1121 60.21 28.77 48.66
CA LEU A 1121 59.52 29.54 49.71
C LEU A 1121 58.47 30.51 49.14
N GLU A 1122 58.72 31.09 47.97
CA GLU A 1122 57.80 31.99 47.27
C GLU A 1122 56.62 31.23 46.66
N THR A 1123 56.92 30.14 45.95
CA THR A 1123 55.89 29.25 45.39
C THR A 1123 55.02 28.58 46.47
N LEU A 1124 55.57 28.27 47.65
CA LEU A 1124 54.79 27.81 48.80
C LEU A 1124 53.92 28.93 49.40
N ARG A 1125 54.43 30.17 49.44
CA ARG A 1125 53.70 31.35 49.93
C ARG A 1125 52.47 31.63 49.07
N LEU A 1126 52.62 31.59 47.74
CA LEU A 1126 51.53 31.67 46.76
C LEU A 1126 50.49 30.56 46.99
N LEU A 1127 50.93 29.30 47.01
CA LEU A 1127 50.06 28.13 47.26
C LEU A 1127 49.26 28.27 48.56
N ILE A 1128 49.89 28.72 49.67
CA ILE A 1128 49.21 28.91 50.96
C ILE A 1128 48.16 30.03 50.89
N PHE A 1129 48.48 31.16 50.25
CA PHE A 1129 47.57 32.30 50.13
C PHE A 1129 46.31 31.94 49.33
N ASP A 1130 46.48 31.34 48.14
CA ASP A 1130 45.38 31.03 47.24
C ASP A 1130 44.63 29.72 47.63
N PHE A 1131 45.26 28.80 48.41
CA PHE A 1131 44.59 27.62 49.00
C PHE A 1131 43.69 27.94 50.19
N LEU A 1132 44.12 28.84 51.08
CA LEU A 1132 43.34 29.21 52.27
C LEU A 1132 42.30 30.32 52.00
N SER A 1133 42.10 30.67 50.72
CA SER A 1133 41.20 31.73 50.27
C SER A 1133 41.51 33.11 50.90
N ALA A 1134 42.80 33.38 51.16
CA ALA A 1134 43.23 34.44 52.08
C ALA A 1134 42.77 35.85 51.66
N ASP A 1135 42.75 36.15 50.35
CA ASP A 1135 42.20 37.39 49.78
C ASP A 1135 40.77 37.70 50.28
N GLN A 1136 39.90 36.69 50.37
CA GLN A 1136 38.52 36.86 50.82
C GLN A 1136 38.45 37.11 52.33
N ALA A 1137 39.25 36.39 53.12
CA ALA A 1137 39.34 36.57 54.57
C ALA A 1137 39.88 37.98 54.93
N ILE A 1138 40.87 38.46 54.18
CA ILE A 1138 41.46 39.80 54.32
C ILE A 1138 40.44 40.89 53.93
N LYS A 1139 39.76 40.73 52.79
CA LYS A 1139 38.72 41.68 52.33
C LYS A 1139 37.53 41.76 53.30
N ALA A 1140 37.09 40.63 53.85
CA ALA A 1140 36.06 40.61 54.90
C ALA A 1140 36.53 41.32 56.18
N SER A 1141 37.81 41.20 56.53
CA SER A 1141 38.41 41.79 57.74
C SER A 1141 38.82 43.26 57.60
N LYS A 1142 38.62 43.92 56.45
CA LYS A 1142 39.06 45.31 56.17
C LYS A 1142 38.37 46.38 57.05
N GLN A 1143 37.47 46.01 57.97
CA GLN A 1143 36.84 46.91 58.94
C GLN A 1143 37.40 46.81 60.38
N CYS A 1144 38.26 45.84 60.68
CA CYS A 1144 38.86 45.67 62.01
C CYS A 1144 39.97 46.71 62.25
N ASN A 1145 39.92 47.42 63.39
CA ASN A 1145 40.85 48.51 63.70
C ASN A 1145 41.98 48.10 64.68
N ASP A 1146 41.76 47.06 65.49
CA ASP A 1146 42.85 46.42 66.24
C ASP A 1146 43.45 45.26 65.45
N ILE A 1147 44.76 45.05 65.60
CA ILE A 1147 45.50 44.02 64.89
C ILE A 1147 45.22 42.61 65.43
N ASN A 1148 44.94 42.45 66.73
CA ASN A 1148 44.58 41.13 67.29
C ASN A 1148 43.15 40.74 66.91
N GLU A 1149 42.25 41.72 66.83
CA GLU A 1149 40.90 41.55 66.28
C GLU A 1149 40.94 41.22 64.77
N TRP A 1150 41.75 41.94 63.99
CA TRP A 1150 41.96 41.67 62.56
C TRP A 1150 42.57 40.29 62.33
N VAL A 1151 43.62 39.91 63.07
CA VAL A 1151 44.25 38.58 62.97
C VAL A 1151 43.26 37.46 63.27
N ARG A 1152 42.41 37.61 64.30
CA ARG A 1152 41.34 36.65 64.60
C ARG A 1152 40.28 36.61 63.52
N SER A 1153 39.83 37.76 63.01
CA SER A 1153 38.87 37.86 61.91
C SER A 1153 39.39 37.17 60.64
N VAL A 1154 40.68 37.32 60.32
CA VAL A 1154 41.30 36.62 59.19
C VAL A 1154 41.34 35.11 59.43
N VAL A 1155 41.85 34.63 60.58
CA VAL A 1155 41.88 33.19 60.91
C VAL A 1155 40.47 32.58 60.97
N ASP A 1156 39.47 33.35 61.37
CA ASP A 1156 38.06 32.95 61.37
C ASP A 1156 37.48 32.87 59.94
N GLY A 1157 38.02 33.64 59.00
CA GLY A 1157 37.65 33.63 57.58
C GLY A 1157 38.48 32.71 56.67
N LEU A 1158 39.62 32.17 57.12
CA LEU A 1158 40.43 31.25 56.31
C LEU A 1158 39.67 29.93 56.07
N ASN A 1159 39.68 29.49 54.81
CA ASN A 1159 39.02 28.27 54.36
C ASN A 1159 39.92 27.51 53.37
N PRO A 1160 40.43 26.31 53.70
CA PRO A 1160 40.19 25.51 54.91
C PRO A 1160 40.59 26.18 56.24
N SER A 1161 39.94 25.79 57.34
CA SER A 1161 40.19 26.39 58.65
C SER A 1161 41.48 25.85 59.29
N VAL A 1162 42.28 26.74 59.87
CA VAL A 1162 43.58 26.43 60.49
C VAL A 1162 43.55 26.31 62.02
N LYS A 1163 42.35 26.40 62.63
CA LYS A 1163 42.17 26.57 64.09
C LYS A 1163 42.62 25.38 64.94
N ASP A 1164 42.64 24.17 64.37
CA ASP A 1164 43.01 22.94 65.09
C ASP A 1164 44.53 22.72 65.18
N TYR A 1165 45.34 23.59 64.57
CA TYR A 1165 46.80 23.55 64.61
C TYR A 1165 47.38 24.43 65.73
N SER A 1166 48.66 24.26 66.05
CA SER A 1166 49.28 25.04 67.13
C SER A 1166 49.37 26.53 66.78
N LYS A 1167 49.24 27.42 67.77
CA LYS A 1167 49.36 28.90 67.60
C LYS A 1167 50.57 29.29 66.75
N ARG A 1168 51.73 28.67 67.00
CA ARG A 1168 52.97 28.89 66.22
C ARG A 1168 52.85 28.54 64.73
N GLN A 1169 52.06 27.53 64.35
CA GLN A 1169 51.79 27.23 62.94
C GLN A 1169 50.83 28.26 62.32
N ILE A 1170 49.83 28.71 63.09
CA ILE A 1170 48.88 29.75 62.66
C ILE A 1170 49.62 31.09 62.45
N ASP A 1171 50.48 31.51 63.38
CA ASP A 1171 51.31 32.71 63.24
C ASP A 1171 52.26 32.63 62.02
N LEU A 1172 52.84 31.46 61.74
CA LEU A 1172 53.70 31.26 60.56
C LEU A 1172 52.93 31.34 59.23
N VAL A 1173 51.71 30.81 59.18
CA VAL A 1173 50.80 30.92 58.02
C VAL A 1173 50.36 32.36 57.82
N LEU A 1174 49.99 33.06 58.91
CA LEU A 1174 49.63 34.48 58.87
C LEU A 1174 50.78 35.35 58.39
N ALA A 1175 52.03 35.07 58.82
CA ALA A 1175 53.21 35.78 58.33
C ALA A 1175 53.41 35.62 56.82
N LEU A 1176 53.21 34.40 56.28
CA LEU A 1176 53.30 34.13 54.84
C LEU A 1176 52.17 34.80 54.05
N ILE A 1177 50.94 34.73 54.56
CA ILE A 1177 49.76 35.39 53.97
C ILE A 1177 49.93 36.92 53.95
N LEU A 1178 50.36 37.52 55.06
CA LEU A 1178 50.58 38.97 55.16
C LEU A 1178 51.72 39.45 54.25
N TYR A 1179 52.79 38.66 54.12
CA TYR A 1179 53.90 38.98 53.20
C TYR A 1179 53.41 38.98 51.74
N GLU A 1180 52.63 37.97 51.34
CA GLU A 1180 52.04 37.94 50.00
C GLU A 1180 51.07 39.11 49.77
N GLN A 1181 50.20 39.40 50.75
CA GLN A 1181 49.27 40.52 50.65
C GLN A 1181 50.00 41.86 50.53
N ALA A 1182 51.04 42.10 51.33
CA ALA A 1182 51.86 43.31 51.25
C ALA A 1182 52.60 43.43 49.90
N SER A 1183 53.07 42.30 49.37
CA SER A 1183 53.69 42.25 48.02
C SER A 1183 52.68 42.45 46.88
N ARG A 1184 51.38 42.21 47.10
CA ARG A 1184 50.28 42.48 46.14
C ARG A 1184 49.71 43.89 46.29
N ASP A 1185 49.66 44.42 47.51
CA ASP A 1185 49.03 45.70 47.88
C ASP A 1185 49.78 46.37 49.05
N ALA A 1186 50.47 47.47 48.75
CA ALA A 1186 51.28 48.23 49.70
C ALA A 1186 50.47 48.91 50.84
N GLU A 1187 49.13 48.94 50.78
CA GLU A 1187 48.31 49.33 51.95
C GLU A 1187 48.57 48.42 53.17
N TYR A 1188 49.04 47.18 52.95
CA TYR A 1188 49.24 46.17 54.00
C TYR A 1188 50.66 46.12 54.58
N ASP A 1189 51.64 46.84 54.02
CA ASP A 1189 53.02 46.92 54.56
C ASP A 1189 53.05 47.34 56.05
N ALA A 1190 52.20 48.30 56.41
CA ALA A 1190 52.08 48.78 57.79
C ALA A 1190 51.49 47.72 58.74
N ILE A 1191 50.58 46.87 58.24
CA ILE A 1191 49.98 45.78 59.01
C ILE A 1191 50.98 44.63 59.18
N PHE A 1192 51.70 44.25 58.12
CA PHE A 1192 52.75 43.24 58.18
C PHE A 1192 53.91 43.65 59.09
N SER A 1193 54.32 44.93 59.03
CA SER A 1193 55.36 45.49 59.92
C SER A 1193 54.95 45.39 61.39
N ARG A 1194 53.71 45.81 61.72
CA ARG A 1194 53.17 45.78 63.10
C ARG A 1194 52.93 44.34 63.60
N PHE A 1195 52.51 43.42 62.73
CA PHE A 1195 52.41 41.99 63.04
C PHE A 1195 53.80 41.42 63.42
N THR A 1196 54.82 41.75 62.63
CA THR A 1196 56.20 41.30 62.85
C THR A 1196 56.79 41.87 64.16
N GLU A 1197 56.50 43.13 64.49
CA GLU A 1197 56.90 43.76 65.76
C GLU A 1197 56.28 43.05 66.98
N ILE A 1198 54.97 42.77 66.95
CA ILE A 1198 54.30 42.06 68.06
C ILE A 1198 54.83 40.63 68.19
N TYR A 1199 54.99 39.91 67.07
CA TYR A 1199 55.52 38.54 67.10
C TYR A 1199 56.95 38.46 67.69
N GLN A 1200 57.80 39.47 67.43
CA GLN A 1200 59.14 39.55 68.03
C GLN A 1200 59.14 39.91 69.52
N ASN A 1201 58.19 40.75 69.97
CA ASN A 1201 58.11 41.21 71.35
C ASN A 1201 57.38 40.24 72.29
N GLU A 1202 56.31 39.58 71.83
CA GLU A 1202 55.41 38.77 72.64
C GLU A 1202 55.51 37.25 72.35
N GLY A 1203 56.15 36.86 71.25
CA GLY A 1203 56.42 35.45 70.90
C GLY A 1203 55.27 34.72 70.17
N GLY A 1204 54.23 35.46 69.78
CA GLY A 1204 53.05 35.01 69.03
C GLY A 1204 52.10 36.19 68.81
N VAL A 1205 51.10 36.06 67.93
CA VAL A 1205 50.07 37.11 67.72
C VAL A 1205 48.64 36.55 67.85
N TYR A 1206 48.41 35.29 67.48
CA TYR A 1206 47.12 34.59 67.61
C TYR A 1206 46.94 33.92 68.97
#